data_AF-A0A8H8U1B4-F1
#
_entry.id   AF-A0A8H8U1B4-F1
#
_cell.length_a   1.000
_cell.length_b   1.000
_cell.length_c   1.000
_cell.angle_alpha   90.00
_cell.angle_beta   90.00
_cell.angle_gamma   90.00
#
_symmetry.space_group_name_H-M   'P 1'
#
loop_
_entity.id
_entity.type
_entity.pdbx_description
1 polymer ?
#
loop_
_entity_poly.entity_id
_entity_poly.type
_entity_poly.pdbx_seq_one_letter_code
_entity_poly.pdbx_strand_id
1 'polypeptide(L)'
;MPPRSFYAARRAKKLKESEAAKAPEDRFINREWDDEVEIKLSIQTRNQHARCKATFIEMASGPDVKIVETLEQTEAFFTARGPQFTFKVLKAFIEPYAATMHSTIRDTPSVRSLEKVLLGLFGAAKIAKNPVDKTIKKNTLSWVRANMVRRGLTHYEQRKKHVATPKDVSQCLRSFFDPTYCSSQLTTRDILTFALVINLMIDCNGRISELTRPSMSYEDWETWKSENPEKIFTWQHVELFAFPGPDGKAELEARLTFSGLKNTGQKGNREKCIPLRLLPLHLAAEDSLRWLLILGLIDQVFHNITSWADLDAVRCEAGGTRIHIRPDKMETPVLRNALRKPVANTPLIENDVMRYQQFTKQLNDLSRHMGLENKMMAGALRRGGAYILALKASKEERCARMGHSDADGTYWAAYRNTTSSIDFQAFRLGLDEKSVVRMSSALLNRTSQPPDRVSDQGIQDVHQDKELMELLDQQCSLGDQLIEKYGSLDASLIGTPDSDLISQYRKVKDMYVKREGHLLNKQFQVEWKEFFKVGGDSPKQIQEQPPELEHKASQVSEMIEAADVEDANLEQIDPVLLDENENDMERSADTLTADLDALESDAVQSNGDPVIVAKSANKFAARPLARHSLLSDLSELLYDQPSSLSETEFASNMVTKLNHLHCADRFYPNQEPHPGTLSCIACDESLIGMLHENEHVVLCQGRTMAQLTMESLKEKESTIPACTTCSMTVPGRKKPCTYKYNDDTSSHRSHSKHAHQAKSKEYVCFDHATDYDSLHDFRVHLITEHAAPSKILPLKSAGGVINPDILVFWCKLCQVWIPRTECLEQEHLRGHIDDVQSAIASHGFAGVFESYRWAHPSFCIFCLFDDRAGLTTQFYEFADMRPYIAHIEGHLKAMDGVQSVLCPASSASANGVPALCDLMEELNQESLARHLVETHGLSVEVGSFAKDGAPPTKKQKRSALGVKSVNQKVNVAQEFSKS
;
A
#
# COMPACT_ATOMS: atom_id res chain seq x y z
N MET A 1 62.67 5.02 10.83
CA MET A 1 61.63 3.94 10.87
C MET A 1 62.05 2.81 9.93
N PRO A 2 61.82 1.53 10.27
CA PRO A 2 62.09 0.44 9.33
C PRO A 2 61.15 0.50 8.12
N PRO A 3 61.57 0.03 6.93
CA PRO A 3 60.71 -0.02 5.74
C PRO A 3 59.43 -0.83 6.00
N ARG A 4 58.28 -0.41 5.47
CA ARG A 4 56.99 -1.13 5.58
C ARG A 4 57.10 -2.61 5.16
N SER A 5 58.01 -2.94 4.22
CA SER A 5 58.29 -4.32 3.78
C SER A 5 58.82 -5.22 4.90
N PHE A 6 59.52 -4.66 5.89
CA PHE A 6 60.05 -5.40 7.04
C PHE A 6 58.93 -5.88 7.97
N TYR A 7 57.91 -5.05 8.19
CA TYR A 7 56.75 -5.42 9.01
C TYR A 7 55.82 -6.41 8.29
N ALA A 8 55.65 -6.27 6.97
CA ALA A 8 54.91 -7.23 6.17
C ALA A 8 55.59 -8.63 6.19
N ALA A 9 56.90 -8.68 5.99
CA ALA A 9 57.67 -9.92 6.06
C ALA A 9 57.60 -10.59 7.44
N ARG A 10 57.65 -9.79 8.52
CA ARG A 10 57.56 -10.30 9.89
C ARG A 10 56.15 -10.80 10.25
N ARG A 11 55.10 -10.14 9.78
CA ARG A 11 53.71 -10.63 9.90
C ARG A 11 53.49 -11.90 9.09
N ALA A 12 53.98 -11.96 7.85
CA ALA A 12 53.89 -13.16 7.02
C ALA A 12 54.64 -14.35 7.65
N LYS A 13 55.81 -14.10 8.24
CA LYS A 13 56.56 -15.12 8.99
C LYS A 13 55.80 -15.61 10.22
N LYS A 14 55.26 -14.70 11.04
CA LYS A 14 54.44 -15.06 12.21
C LYS A 14 53.18 -15.85 11.83
N LEU A 15 52.52 -15.46 10.74
CA LEU A 15 51.34 -16.16 10.25
C LEU A 15 51.71 -17.58 9.80
N LYS A 16 52.80 -17.74 9.04
CA LYS A 16 53.30 -19.07 8.64
C LYS A 16 53.68 -19.93 9.84
N GLU A 17 54.32 -19.36 10.86
CA GLU A 17 54.67 -20.06 12.09
C GLU A 17 53.43 -20.46 12.90
N SER A 18 52.44 -19.57 13.04
CA SER A 18 51.19 -19.91 13.75
C SER A 18 50.36 -20.94 13.00
N GLU A 19 50.39 -20.92 11.66
CA GLU A 19 49.70 -21.89 10.81
C GLU A 19 50.39 -23.25 10.84
N ALA A 20 51.73 -23.30 10.82
CA ALA A 20 52.47 -24.55 10.97
C ALA A 20 52.24 -25.22 12.34
N ALA A 21 51.97 -24.43 13.39
CA ALA A 21 51.68 -24.91 14.74
C ALA A 21 50.27 -25.52 14.91
N LYS A 22 49.36 -25.30 13.96
CA LYS A 22 48.03 -25.94 13.95
C LYS A 22 48.11 -27.36 13.36
N ALA A 23 47.19 -28.23 13.79
CA ALA A 23 47.00 -29.55 13.18
C ALA A 23 46.77 -29.40 11.67
N PRO A 24 47.25 -30.32 10.81
CA PRO A 24 47.14 -30.21 9.35
C PRO A 24 45.73 -29.85 8.85
N GLU A 25 44.69 -30.40 9.45
CA GLU A 25 43.27 -30.15 9.19
C GLU A 25 42.80 -28.73 9.58
N ASP A 26 43.46 -28.09 10.55
CA ASP A 26 43.12 -26.75 11.05
C ASP A 26 43.92 -25.61 10.39
N ARG A 27 44.86 -25.94 9.50
CA ARG A 27 45.67 -24.95 8.79
C ARG A 27 44.83 -24.25 7.73
N PHE A 28 44.96 -22.93 7.64
CA PHE A 28 44.30 -22.08 6.65
C PHE A 28 44.50 -22.54 5.21
N ILE A 29 45.66 -23.13 4.90
CA ILE A 29 46.03 -23.65 3.57
C ILE A 29 45.35 -24.99 3.24
N ASN A 30 44.96 -25.75 4.27
CA ASN A 30 44.39 -27.09 4.13
C ASN A 30 42.89 -27.14 4.39
N ARG A 31 42.30 -26.07 4.95
CA ARG A 31 40.85 -25.89 4.89
C ARG A 31 40.45 -25.84 3.43
N GLU A 32 39.67 -26.81 2.97
CA GLU A 32 38.91 -26.69 1.73
C GLU A 32 37.85 -25.59 1.96
N TRP A 33 38.25 -24.33 1.75
CA TRP A 33 37.38 -23.16 1.89
C TRP A 33 36.12 -23.26 1.02
N ASP A 34 36.12 -24.10 -0.01
CA ASP A 34 34.98 -24.28 -0.90
C ASP A 34 33.88 -25.22 -0.33
N ASP A 35 34.16 -26.06 0.68
CA ASP A 35 33.18 -27.04 1.20
C ASP A 35 32.48 -26.58 2.50
N GLU A 36 33.18 -25.96 3.44
CA GLU A 36 32.55 -25.37 4.65
C GLU A 36 31.87 -24.02 4.39
N VAL A 37 32.26 -23.35 3.30
CA VAL A 37 31.62 -22.15 2.81
C VAL A 37 30.73 -22.53 1.64
N GLU A 38 29.85 -23.50 1.86
CA GLU A 38 28.56 -23.54 1.17
C GLU A 38 27.81 -22.26 1.60
N ILE A 39 28.25 -21.11 1.07
CA ILE A 39 27.60 -19.82 1.24
C ILE A 39 26.18 -20.12 0.82
N LYS A 40 25.24 -20.07 1.77
CA LYS A 40 23.82 -20.01 1.47
C LYS A 40 23.64 -18.77 0.61
N LEU A 41 23.79 -18.93 -0.70
CA LEU A 41 23.61 -17.88 -1.67
C LEU A 41 22.18 -17.43 -1.49
N SER A 42 22.00 -16.11 -1.34
CA SER A 42 20.67 -15.55 -1.26
C SER A 42 19.85 -16.03 -2.47
N ILE A 43 18.56 -16.30 -2.28
CA ILE A 43 17.65 -16.69 -3.38
C ILE A 43 17.75 -15.69 -4.54
N GLN A 44 17.92 -14.40 -4.24
CA GLN A 44 18.13 -13.37 -5.25
C GLN A 44 19.40 -13.62 -6.07
N THR A 45 20.52 -13.94 -5.43
CA THR A 45 21.78 -14.28 -6.11
C THR A 45 21.60 -15.56 -6.95
N ARG A 46 20.89 -16.57 -6.44
CA ARG A 46 20.56 -17.80 -7.20
C ARG A 46 19.72 -17.48 -8.44
N ASN A 47 18.70 -16.65 -8.30
CA ASN A 47 17.84 -16.23 -9.41
C ASN A 47 18.61 -15.43 -10.45
N GLN A 48 19.51 -14.54 -10.02
CA GLN A 48 20.39 -13.81 -10.91
C GLN A 48 21.32 -14.76 -11.69
N HIS A 49 21.90 -15.76 -11.02
CA HIS A 49 22.73 -16.77 -11.66
C HIS A 49 21.92 -17.59 -12.67
N ALA A 50 20.71 -18.03 -12.31
CA ALA A 50 19.80 -18.77 -13.19
C ALA A 50 19.42 -17.94 -14.42
N ARG A 51 19.11 -16.65 -14.25
CA ARG A 51 18.81 -15.72 -15.34
C ARG A 51 20.01 -15.53 -16.26
N CYS A 52 21.21 -15.27 -15.72
CA CYS A 52 22.43 -15.12 -16.53
C CYS A 52 22.77 -16.40 -17.29
N LYS A 53 22.58 -17.57 -16.67
CA LYS A 53 22.71 -18.88 -17.31
C LYS A 53 21.71 -19.04 -18.47
N ALA A 54 20.43 -18.77 -18.23
CA ALA A 54 19.38 -18.89 -19.25
C ALA A 54 19.66 -17.97 -20.44
N THR A 55 20.03 -16.71 -20.19
CA THR A 55 20.40 -15.76 -21.24
C THR A 55 21.64 -16.19 -22.01
N PHE A 56 22.66 -16.73 -21.34
CA PHE A 56 23.80 -17.32 -22.04
C PHE A 56 23.37 -18.48 -22.92
N ILE A 57 22.50 -19.36 -22.42
CA ILE A 57 22.02 -20.53 -23.17
C ILE A 57 21.28 -20.11 -24.44
N GLU A 58 20.34 -19.17 -24.29
CA GLU A 58 19.57 -18.60 -25.40
C GLU A 58 20.47 -17.95 -26.45
N MET A 59 21.41 -17.10 -26.04
CA MET A 59 22.29 -16.40 -26.97
C MET A 59 23.33 -17.29 -27.62
N ALA A 60 23.94 -18.21 -26.87
CA ALA A 60 25.00 -19.07 -27.36
C ALA A 60 24.51 -20.11 -28.39
N SER A 61 23.25 -20.54 -28.26
CA SER A 61 22.56 -21.41 -29.22
C SER A 61 21.80 -20.65 -30.32
N GLY A 62 21.70 -19.32 -30.20
CA GLY A 62 21.03 -18.46 -31.17
C GLY A 62 21.72 -18.47 -32.55
N PRO A 63 20.95 -18.41 -33.65
CA PRO A 63 21.45 -18.57 -35.01
C PRO A 63 22.47 -17.50 -35.43
N ASP A 64 22.44 -16.33 -34.79
CA ASP A 64 23.28 -15.18 -35.12
C ASP A 64 24.62 -15.17 -34.37
N VAL A 65 24.74 -15.90 -33.24
CA VAL A 65 25.97 -15.94 -32.43
C VAL A 65 26.73 -17.26 -32.65
N LYS A 66 26.01 -18.39 -32.69
CA LYS A 66 26.55 -19.75 -32.88
C LYS A 66 27.85 -20.01 -32.12
N ILE A 67 27.82 -19.86 -30.80
CA ILE A 67 28.94 -20.29 -29.94
C ILE A 67 29.07 -21.81 -29.98
N VAL A 68 27.92 -22.49 -30.01
CA VAL A 68 27.77 -23.93 -30.12
C VAL A 68 26.60 -24.27 -31.04
N GLU A 69 26.50 -25.53 -31.48
CA GLU A 69 25.51 -25.98 -32.46
C GLU A 69 24.19 -26.42 -31.83
N THR A 70 24.23 -26.89 -30.57
CA THR A 70 23.06 -27.45 -29.88
C THR A 70 22.86 -26.89 -28.49
N LEU A 71 21.62 -27.02 -27.99
CA LEU A 71 21.27 -26.62 -26.63
C LEU A 71 22.08 -27.39 -25.59
N GLU A 72 22.27 -28.70 -25.79
CA GLU A 72 23.01 -29.59 -24.89
C GLU A 72 24.48 -29.19 -24.78
N GLN A 73 25.11 -28.78 -25.90
CA GLN A 73 26.47 -28.25 -25.90
C GLN A 73 26.59 -26.96 -25.09
N THR A 74 25.52 -26.15 -25.07
CA THR A 74 25.48 -24.91 -24.31
C THR A 74 25.30 -25.17 -22.82
N GLU A 75 24.39 -26.08 -22.47
CA GLU A 75 24.17 -26.52 -21.10
C GLU A 75 25.40 -27.19 -20.51
N ALA A 76 26.21 -27.87 -21.33
CA ALA A 76 27.45 -28.49 -20.91
C ALA A 76 28.44 -27.50 -20.27
N PHE A 77 28.39 -26.20 -20.58
CA PHE A 77 29.21 -25.20 -19.87
C PHE A 77 28.85 -25.08 -18.37
N PHE A 78 27.67 -25.53 -17.98
CA PHE A 78 27.16 -25.53 -16.60
C PHE A 78 26.95 -26.95 -16.08
N THR A 79 27.82 -27.89 -16.47
CA THR A 79 27.93 -29.21 -15.86
C THR A 79 29.33 -29.44 -15.31
N ALA A 80 29.44 -30.29 -14.29
CA ALA A 80 30.74 -30.68 -13.75
C ALA A 80 31.58 -31.33 -14.86
N ARG A 81 32.81 -30.83 -15.06
CA ARG A 81 33.73 -31.25 -16.15
C ARG A 81 33.27 -30.88 -17.57
N GLY A 82 32.35 -29.94 -17.69
CA GLY A 82 31.95 -29.34 -18.96
C GLY A 82 33.09 -28.62 -19.69
N PRO A 83 32.85 -28.14 -20.93
CA PRO A 83 33.76 -27.26 -21.63
C PRO A 83 34.13 -26.05 -20.78
N GLN A 84 35.42 -25.68 -20.79
CA GLN A 84 35.89 -24.51 -20.06
C GLN A 84 35.46 -23.22 -20.76
N PHE A 85 34.98 -22.25 -19.99
CA PHE A 85 34.74 -20.91 -20.53
C PHE A 85 36.05 -20.31 -21.02
N THR A 86 36.13 -19.98 -22.30
CA THR A 86 37.27 -19.26 -22.87
C THR A 86 36.97 -17.77 -23.01
N PHE A 87 38.01 -16.94 -23.07
CA PHE A 87 37.84 -15.52 -23.39
C PHE A 87 37.08 -15.31 -24.72
N LYS A 88 37.31 -16.18 -25.72
CA LYS A 88 36.60 -16.15 -27.01
C LYS A 88 35.10 -16.40 -26.84
N VAL A 89 34.73 -17.40 -26.03
CA VAL A 89 33.32 -17.74 -25.73
C VAL A 89 32.63 -16.59 -25.01
N LEU A 90 33.24 -16.07 -23.94
CA LEU A 90 32.63 -14.98 -23.17
C LEU A 90 32.51 -13.68 -23.98
N LYS A 91 33.50 -13.39 -24.83
CA LYS A 91 33.43 -12.27 -25.78
C LYS A 91 32.30 -12.46 -26.80
N ALA A 92 32.18 -13.66 -27.38
CA ALA A 92 31.14 -13.99 -28.35
C ALA A 92 29.74 -13.94 -27.72
N PHE A 93 29.61 -14.14 -26.42
CA PHE A 93 28.35 -13.97 -25.69
C PHE A 93 28.04 -12.50 -25.37
N ILE A 94 28.99 -11.79 -24.74
CA ILE A 94 28.70 -10.47 -24.15
C ILE A 94 28.52 -9.37 -25.20
N GLU A 95 29.13 -9.50 -26.38
CA GLU A 95 28.99 -8.53 -27.48
C GLU A 95 27.57 -8.52 -28.07
N PRO A 96 27.00 -9.67 -28.50
CA PRO A 96 25.59 -9.77 -28.86
C PRO A 96 24.66 -9.41 -27.72
N TYR A 97 24.96 -9.79 -26.48
CA TYR A 97 24.14 -9.38 -25.33
C TYR A 97 24.01 -7.86 -25.23
N ALA A 98 25.14 -7.14 -25.32
CA ALA A 98 25.14 -5.68 -25.33
C ALA A 98 24.41 -5.09 -26.54
N ALA A 99 24.48 -5.76 -27.69
CA ALA A 99 23.84 -5.36 -28.94
C ALA A 99 22.36 -5.76 -29.06
N THR A 100 21.82 -6.57 -28.14
CA THR A 100 20.42 -7.07 -28.19
C THR A 100 19.54 -6.49 -27.09
N MET A 101 20.12 -5.89 -26.05
CA MET A 101 19.40 -5.14 -25.01
C MET A 101 18.66 -3.87 -25.54
N HIS A 102 18.56 -3.70 -26.86
CA HIS A 102 18.01 -2.51 -27.51
C HIS A 102 16.49 -2.57 -27.66
N SER A 103 15.78 -1.61 -27.06
CA SER A 103 14.47 -1.17 -27.56
C SER A 103 14.57 0.12 -28.39
N THR A 104 15.61 0.95 -28.15
CA THR A 104 15.99 2.11 -28.98
C THR A 104 17.51 2.24 -29.12
N ILE A 105 17.99 2.93 -30.16
CA ILE A 105 19.42 3.16 -30.48
C ILE A 105 20.15 3.97 -29.38
N ARG A 106 19.43 4.60 -28.43
CA ARG A 106 20.01 5.48 -27.41
C ARG A 106 20.36 4.80 -26.09
N ASP A 107 19.97 3.54 -25.89
CA ASP A 107 20.09 2.84 -24.60
C ASP A 107 21.25 1.82 -24.61
N THR A 108 22.48 2.31 -24.72
CA THR A 108 23.70 1.49 -24.60
C THR A 108 23.87 1.06 -23.12
N PRO A 109 24.19 -0.22 -22.79
CA PRO A 109 24.36 -0.62 -21.40
C PRO A 109 25.63 -0.03 -20.77
N SER A 110 25.58 0.24 -19.46
CA SER A 110 26.78 0.65 -18.73
C SER A 110 27.78 -0.50 -18.60
N VAL A 111 29.08 -0.19 -18.51
CA VAL A 111 30.14 -1.18 -18.20
C VAL A 111 29.75 -2.03 -16.98
N ARG A 112 29.25 -1.39 -15.91
CA ARG A 112 28.83 -2.07 -14.68
C ARG A 112 27.70 -3.06 -14.90
N SER A 113 26.76 -2.78 -15.79
CA SER A 113 25.66 -3.70 -16.11
C SER A 113 26.18 -4.97 -16.78
N LEU A 114 27.10 -4.85 -17.74
CA LEU A 114 27.69 -6.00 -18.41
C LEU A 114 28.60 -6.81 -17.48
N GLU A 115 29.37 -6.14 -16.62
CA GLU A 115 30.16 -6.82 -15.60
C GLU A 115 29.29 -7.67 -14.68
N LYS A 116 28.11 -7.18 -14.27
CA LYS A 116 27.18 -7.95 -13.45
C LYS A 116 26.66 -9.21 -14.15
N VAL A 117 26.33 -9.11 -15.44
CA VAL A 117 25.89 -10.28 -16.22
C VAL A 117 27.00 -11.32 -16.27
N LEU A 118 28.23 -10.90 -16.50
CA LEU A 118 29.41 -11.78 -16.47
C LEU A 118 29.66 -12.36 -15.08
N LEU A 119 29.57 -11.56 -14.02
CA LEU A 119 29.75 -12.04 -12.64
C LEU A 119 28.66 -13.06 -12.26
N GLY A 120 27.41 -12.82 -12.65
CA GLY A 120 26.31 -13.75 -12.44
C GLY A 120 26.50 -15.05 -13.23
N LEU A 121 27.03 -14.96 -14.45
CA LEU A 121 27.42 -16.11 -15.26
C LEU A 121 28.57 -16.90 -14.60
N PHE A 122 29.57 -16.21 -14.08
CA PHE A 122 30.70 -16.82 -13.37
C PHE A 122 30.23 -17.53 -12.10
N GLY A 123 29.28 -16.93 -11.38
CA GLY A 123 28.64 -17.53 -10.21
C GLY A 123 27.84 -18.77 -10.57
N ALA A 124 27.04 -18.73 -11.65
CA ALA A 124 26.32 -19.89 -12.17
C ALA A 124 27.26 -21.04 -12.55
N ALA A 125 28.38 -20.72 -13.22
CA ALA A 125 29.40 -21.70 -13.59
C ALA A 125 30.11 -22.30 -12.35
N LYS A 126 30.39 -21.48 -11.31
CA LYS A 126 30.93 -21.96 -10.03
C LYS A 126 29.98 -22.94 -9.36
N ILE A 127 28.68 -22.61 -9.25
CA ILE A 127 27.66 -23.50 -8.66
C ILE A 127 27.59 -24.84 -9.41
N ALA A 128 27.73 -24.79 -10.73
CA ALA A 128 27.76 -25.97 -11.60
C ALA A 128 29.05 -26.81 -11.48
N LYS A 129 29.97 -26.45 -10.57
CA LYS A 129 31.30 -27.07 -10.41
C LYS A 129 32.14 -26.98 -11.69
N ASN A 130 31.99 -25.89 -12.46
CA ASN A 130 32.79 -25.55 -13.64
C ASN A 130 33.24 -24.08 -13.60
N PRO A 131 34.04 -23.67 -12.59
CA PRO A 131 34.38 -22.26 -12.39
C PRO A 131 35.19 -21.69 -13.56
N VAL A 132 34.87 -20.46 -13.97
CA VAL A 132 35.68 -19.74 -14.97
C VAL A 132 37.06 -19.40 -14.41
N ASP A 133 38.11 -19.68 -15.19
CA ASP A 133 39.49 -19.38 -14.82
C ASP A 133 39.69 -17.89 -14.46
N LYS A 134 40.48 -17.61 -13.42
CA LYS A 134 40.71 -16.26 -12.87
C LYS A 134 41.29 -15.30 -13.92
N THR A 135 42.22 -15.77 -14.75
CA THR A 135 42.84 -14.97 -15.82
C THR A 135 41.80 -14.64 -16.89
N ILE A 136 40.95 -15.60 -17.23
CA ILE A 136 39.86 -15.41 -18.20
C ILE A 136 38.84 -14.40 -17.67
N LYS A 137 38.44 -14.47 -16.39
CA LYS A 137 37.57 -13.48 -15.74
C LYS A 137 38.16 -12.06 -15.86
N LYS A 138 39.41 -11.87 -15.43
CA LYS A 138 40.12 -10.57 -15.48
C LYS A 138 40.22 -10.02 -16.89
N ASN A 139 40.58 -10.87 -17.86
CA ASN A 139 40.68 -10.47 -19.27
C ASN A 139 39.33 -10.07 -19.86
N THR A 140 38.26 -10.81 -19.54
CA THR A 140 36.90 -10.52 -20.01
C THR A 140 36.38 -9.20 -19.45
N LEU A 141 36.52 -8.98 -18.14
CA LEU A 141 36.12 -7.71 -17.51
C LEU A 141 36.94 -6.54 -18.06
N SER A 142 38.25 -6.73 -18.29
CA SER A 142 39.11 -5.72 -18.93
C SER A 142 38.68 -5.42 -20.37
N TRP A 143 38.23 -6.43 -21.12
CA TRP A 143 37.69 -6.26 -22.46
C TRP A 143 36.41 -5.43 -22.46
N VAL A 144 35.49 -5.68 -21.52
CA VAL A 144 34.27 -4.88 -21.35
C VAL A 144 34.63 -3.42 -21.04
N ARG A 145 35.52 -3.18 -20.08
CA ARG A 145 35.99 -1.83 -19.70
C ARG A 145 36.63 -1.07 -20.86
N ALA A 146 37.56 -1.69 -21.58
CA ALA A 146 38.34 -0.98 -22.58
C ALA A 146 37.74 -1.05 -24.00
N ASN A 147 37.47 -2.25 -24.49
CA ASN A 147 37.21 -2.49 -25.91
C ASN A 147 35.73 -2.32 -26.25
N MET A 148 34.82 -2.76 -25.39
CA MET A 148 33.38 -2.56 -25.64
C MET A 148 33.00 -1.07 -25.58
N VAL A 149 33.62 -0.30 -24.69
CA VAL A 149 33.46 1.17 -24.64
C VAL A 149 33.98 1.81 -25.92
N ARG A 150 35.19 1.46 -26.38
CA ARG A 150 35.76 1.97 -27.63
C ARG A 150 34.89 1.68 -28.85
N ARG A 151 34.17 0.55 -28.83
CA ARG A 151 33.25 0.13 -29.89
C ARG A 151 31.85 0.76 -29.79
N GLY A 152 31.58 1.59 -28.77
CA GLY A 152 30.26 2.17 -28.54
C GLY A 152 29.20 1.16 -28.10
N LEU A 153 29.61 -0.03 -27.66
CA LEU A 153 28.70 -1.08 -27.16
C LEU A 153 28.41 -0.94 -25.66
N THR A 154 29.21 -0.13 -24.96
CA THR A 154 29.01 0.23 -23.54
C THR A 154 29.44 1.66 -23.27
N HIS A 155 29.08 2.19 -22.10
CA HIS A 155 29.57 3.47 -21.61
C HIS A 155 29.97 3.45 -20.13
N TYR A 156 30.81 4.40 -19.73
CA TYR A 156 31.17 4.66 -18.33
C TYR A 156 30.23 5.65 -17.64
N GLU A 157 29.35 6.32 -18.40
CA GLU A 157 28.44 7.31 -17.83
C GLU A 157 27.64 6.69 -16.69
N GLN A 158 27.81 7.25 -15.50
CA GLN A 158 27.05 6.82 -14.34
C GLN A 158 25.64 7.38 -14.48
N ARG A 159 24.62 6.53 -14.31
CA ARG A 159 23.24 6.98 -14.24
C ARG A 159 23.12 8.04 -13.14
N LYS A 160 22.62 9.22 -13.51
CA LYS A 160 22.35 10.30 -12.55
C LYS A 160 21.44 9.78 -11.44
N LYS A 161 21.89 9.94 -10.19
CA LYS A 161 21.16 9.50 -9.01
C LYS A 161 20.35 10.67 -8.45
N HIS A 162 19.16 10.88 -8.99
CA HIS A 162 18.28 11.95 -8.53
C HIS A 162 17.94 11.81 -7.04
N VAL A 163 17.80 12.94 -6.37
CA VAL A 163 17.48 13.03 -4.94
C VAL A 163 16.13 13.71 -4.85
N ALA A 164 15.19 13.13 -4.10
CA ALA A 164 13.93 13.81 -3.80
C ALA A 164 14.15 14.75 -2.62
N THR A 165 13.95 16.05 -2.83
CA THR A 165 13.97 17.05 -1.76
C THR A 165 12.70 16.95 -0.92
N PRO A 166 12.65 17.51 0.31
CA PRO A 166 11.41 17.59 1.09
C PRO A 166 10.24 18.21 0.30
N LYS A 167 10.53 19.23 -0.52
CA LYS A 167 9.53 19.88 -1.38
C LYS A 167 8.98 18.93 -2.44
N ASP A 168 9.83 18.12 -3.07
CA ASP A 168 9.41 17.13 -4.07
C ASP A 168 8.51 16.07 -3.44
N VAL A 169 8.79 15.67 -2.20
CA VAL A 169 7.98 14.71 -1.43
C VAL A 169 6.60 15.29 -1.13
N SER A 170 6.52 16.49 -0.55
CA SER A 170 5.22 17.12 -0.25
C SER A 170 4.42 17.38 -1.52
N GLN A 171 5.07 17.81 -2.60
CA GLN A 171 4.40 17.97 -3.90
C GLN A 171 3.92 16.61 -4.44
N CYS A 172 4.70 15.55 -4.29
CA CYS A 172 4.31 14.20 -4.68
C CYS A 172 3.10 13.69 -3.91
N LEU A 173 3.06 13.85 -2.59
CA LEU A 173 1.90 13.48 -1.77
C LEU A 173 0.69 14.35 -2.12
N ARG A 174 0.87 15.64 -2.38
CA ARG A 174 -0.22 16.53 -2.84
C ARG A 174 -0.78 16.10 -4.18
N SER A 175 0.08 15.80 -5.16
CA SER A 175 -0.35 15.26 -6.46
C SER A 175 -0.92 13.85 -6.36
N PHE A 176 -0.53 13.06 -5.37
CA PHE A 176 -1.10 11.73 -5.14
C PHE A 176 -2.54 11.80 -4.64
N PHE A 177 -2.80 12.72 -3.70
CA PHE A 177 -4.13 12.98 -3.17
C PHE A 177 -4.95 13.94 -4.02
N ASP A 178 -4.40 14.42 -5.15
CA ASP A 178 -5.18 15.11 -6.17
C ASP A 178 -6.32 14.18 -6.60
N PRO A 179 -7.59 14.61 -6.51
CA PRO A 179 -8.72 13.76 -6.81
C PRO A 179 -8.57 13.01 -8.14
N THR A 180 -8.05 13.70 -9.16
CA THR A 180 -7.88 13.20 -10.53
C THR A 180 -6.94 12.01 -10.62
N TYR A 181 -5.84 12.05 -9.87
CA TYR A 181 -4.89 10.94 -9.81
C TYR A 181 -5.37 9.86 -8.84
N CYS A 182 -5.89 10.27 -7.69
CA CYS A 182 -6.33 9.39 -6.63
C CYS A 182 -7.44 8.43 -7.11
N SER A 183 -8.37 8.89 -7.96
CA SER A 183 -9.41 8.07 -8.60
C SER A 183 -8.87 6.99 -9.54
N SER A 184 -7.61 7.09 -9.99
CA SER A 184 -6.97 6.04 -10.80
C SER A 184 -6.52 4.83 -9.97
N GLN A 185 -6.52 4.94 -8.63
CA GLN A 185 -6.16 3.84 -7.76
C GLN A 185 -7.27 2.78 -7.72
N LEU A 186 -6.86 1.52 -7.56
CA LEU A 186 -7.78 0.39 -7.61
C LEU A 186 -8.68 0.32 -6.38
N THR A 187 -8.19 0.70 -5.21
CA THR A 187 -8.96 0.71 -3.97
C THR A 187 -8.53 1.86 -3.07
N THR A 188 -9.40 2.31 -2.15
CA THR A 188 -9.01 3.29 -1.13
C THR A 188 -8.01 2.71 -0.13
N ARG A 189 -8.03 1.38 0.06
CA ARG A 189 -6.96 0.66 0.77
C ARG A 189 -5.59 0.81 0.11
N ASP A 190 -5.50 0.71 -1.22
CA ASP A 190 -4.24 0.92 -1.93
C ASP A 190 -3.76 2.38 -1.80
N ILE A 191 -4.69 3.34 -1.71
CA ILE A 191 -4.37 4.75 -1.48
C ILE A 191 -3.64 4.93 -0.14
N LEU A 192 -4.26 4.45 0.94
CA LEU A 192 -3.69 4.47 2.29
C LEU A 192 -2.33 3.77 2.33
N THR A 193 -2.24 2.56 1.79
CA THR A 193 -1.02 1.74 1.85
C THR A 193 0.11 2.40 1.07
N PHE A 194 -0.17 2.96 -0.12
CA PHE A 194 0.84 3.65 -0.92
C PHE A 194 1.36 4.92 -0.25
N ALA A 195 0.48 5.75 0.32
CA ALA A 195 0.87 6.94 1.09
C ALA A 195 1.73 6.56 2.30
N LEU A 196 1.34 5.52 3.04
CA LEU A 196 2.11 5.02 4.18
C LEU A 196 3.49 4.51 3.74
N VAL A 197 3.60 3.77 2.63
CA VAL A 197 4.92 3.32 2.12
C VAL A 197 5.82 4.50 1.78
N ILE A 198 5.32 5.54 1.10
CA ILE A 198 6.11 6.73 0.79
C ILE A 198 6.62 7.37 2.07
N ASN A 199 5.74 7.61 3.04
CA ASN A 199 6.09 8.26 4.31
C ASN A 199 7.10 7.42 5.12
N LEU A 200 6.87 6.10 5.27
CA LEU A 200 7.79 5.19 5.95
C LEU A 200 9.15 5.11 5.26
N MET A 201 9.19 5.07 3.92
CA MET A 201 10.46 5.06 3.18
C MET A 201 11.33 6.28 3.52
N ILE A 202 10.69 7.43 3.68
CA ILE A 202 11.36 8.69 3.96
C ILE A 202 11.73 8.78 5.44
N ASP A 203 10.75 8.63 6.33
CA ASP A 203 10.95 8.82 7.77
C ASP A 203 11.89 7.76 8.36
N CYS A 204 11.80 6.51 7.89
CA CYS A 204 12.68 5.42 8.32
C CYS A 204 13.98 5.30 7.53
N ASN A 205 14.15 6.10 6.47
CA ASN A 205 15.28 6.03 5.54
C ASN A 205 15.55 4.59 5.04
N GLY A 206 14.49 3.78 4.99
CA GLY A 206 14.54 2.35 4.74
C GLY A 206 14.71 2.04 3.27
N ARG A 207 15.21 0.83 2.95
CA ARG A 207 15.04 0.30 1.61
C ARG A 207 13.59 -0.13 1.44
N ILE A 208 13.09 0.00 0.23
CA ILE A 208 11.78 -0.52 -0.13
C ILE A 208 11.65 -2.03 0.10
N SER A 209 12.75 -2.79 0.02
CA SER A 209 12.77 -4.22 0.35
C SER A 209 12.63 -4.52 1.85
N GLU A 210 12.75 -3.52 2.73
CA GLU A 210 12.42 -3.64 4.16
C GLU A 210 10.90 -3.54 4.39
N LEU A 211 10.15 -3.03 3.40
CA LEU A 211 8.71 -2.75 3.48
C LEU A 211 7.86 -3.60 2.52
N THR A 212 8.47 -4.14 1.46
CA THR A 212 7.78 -4.82 0.37
C THR A 212 8.43 -6.13 0.00
N ARG A 213 7.65 -7.03 -0.59
CA ARG A 213 8.12 -8.27 -1.18
C ARG A 213 9.04 -7.95 -2.37
N PRO A 214 10.28 -8.48 -2.40
CA PRO A 214 11.15 -8.33 -3.54
C PRO A 214 10.56 -8.97 -4.81
N SER A 215 11.01 -8.52 -5.98
CA SER A 215 10.57 -9.06 -7.27
C SER A 215 11.12 -10.48 -7.49
N MET A 216 10.35 -11.51 -7.14
CA MET A 216 10.67 -12.92 -7.37
C MET A 216 9.42 -13.76 -7.62
N SER A 217 9.60 -15.02 -8.05
CA SER A 217 8.51 -15.97 -8.26
C SER A 217 7.74 -16.24 -6.95
N TYR A 218 6.60 -16.93 -7.04
CA TYR A 218 5.84 -17.29 -5.83
C TYR A 218 6.58 -18.35 -5.00
N GLU A 219 7.15 -19.34 -5.67
CA GLU A 219 7.90 -20.44 -5.04
C GLU A 219 9.17 -19.92 -4.34
N ASP A 220 9.91 -19.03 -5.01
CA ASP A 220 11.10 -18.40 -4.43
C ASP A 220 10.74 -17.52 -3.24
N TRP A 221 9.59 -16.86 -3.29
CA TRP A 221 9.11 -16.02 -2.20
C TRP A 221 8.76 -16.82 -0.96
N GLU A 222 8.00 -17.91 -1.10
CA GLU A 222 7.67 -18.77 0.04
C GLU A 222 8.93 -19.36 0.67
N THR A 223 9.89 -19.76 -0.15
CA THR A 223 11.21 -20.20 0.30
C THR A 223 11.93 -19.07 1.05
N TRP A 224 11.99 -17.87 0.46
CA TRP A 224 12.66 -16.70 1.06
C TRP A 224 12.03 -16.29 2.39
N LYS A 225 10.70 -16.29 2.46
CA LYS A 225 9.90 -15.99 3.65
C LYS A 225 10.18 -16.99 4.76
N SER A 226 10.28 -18.28 4.44
CA SER A 226 10.65 -19.31 5.41
C SER A 226 12.10 -19.18 5.91
N GLU A 227 13.01 -18.72 5.04
CA GLU A 227 14.43 -18.52 5.36
C GLU A 227 14.70 -17.20 6.10
N ASN A 228 13.81 -16.21 5.99
CA ASN A 228 13.99 -14.85 6.51
C ASN A 228 12.69 -14.26 7.11
N PRO A 229 11.99 -14.96 8.03
CA PRO A 229 10.74 -14.47 8.58
C PRO A 229 10.90 -13.11 9.28
N GLU A 230 12.07 -12.84 9.87
CA GLU A 230 12.39 -11.59 10.56
C GLU A 230 12.52 -10.38 9.63
N LYS A 231 12.63 -10.59 8.31
CA LYS A 231 12.72 -9.49 7.34
C LYS A 231 11.36 -9.00 6.86
N ILE A 232 10.27 -9.66 7.26
CA ILE A 232 8.92 -9.27 6.88
C ILE A 232 8.42 -8.23 7.88
N PHE A 233 8.08 -7.04 7.40
CA PHE A 233 7.56 -5.98 8.24
C PHE A 233 6.10 -6.28 8.66
N THR A 234 5.97 -6.98 9.78
CA THR A 234 4.72 -7.35 10.44
C THR A 234 4.41 -6.43 11.62
N TRP A 235 3.19 -6.52 12.16
CA TRP A 235 2.81 -5.74 13.34
C TRP A 235 3.64 -6.05 14.60
N GLN A 236 4.26 -7.23 14.70
CA GLN A 236 5.26 -7.53 15.73
C GLN A 236 6.40 -6.49 15.79
N HIS A 237 6.73 -5.89 14.65
CA HIS A 237 7.80 -4.91 14.50
C HIS A 237 7.36 -3.48 14.84
N VAL A 238 6.12 -3.29 15.26
CA VAL A 238 5.55 -1.99 15.65
C VAL A 238 5.31 -1.98 17.14
N GLU A 239 5.90 -1.03 17.84
CA GLU A 239 5.66 -0.79 19.25
C GLU A 239 5.07 0.61 19.43
N LEU A 240 3.87 0.68 20.00
CA LEU A 240 3.15 1.94 20.18
C LEU A 240 3.15 2.36 21.65
N PHE A 241 3.33 3.64 21.89
CA PHE A 241 3.40 4.25 23.22
C PHE A 241 2.50 5.48 23.27
N ALA A 242 1.89 5.68 24.43
CA ALA A 242 1.11 6.87 24.78
C ALA A 242 1.76 7.55 25.98
N PHE A 243 2.19 8.80 25.82
CA PHE A 243 2.83 9.60 26.86
C PHE A 243 1.90 10.71 27.34
N PRO A 244 2.04 11.21 28.57
CA PRO A 244 1.24 12.33 29.04
C PRO A 244 1.64 13.61 28.28
N GLY A 245 0.72 14.15 27.50
CA GLY A 245 0.89 15.41 26.78
C GLY A 245 0.63 16.64 27.65
N PRO A 246 1.06 17.83 27.21
CA PRO A 246 0.91 19.08 27.96
C PRO A 246 -0.55 19.45 28.22
N ASP A 247 -1.46 19.06 27.32
CA ASP A 247 -2.89 19.36 27.39
C ASP A 247 -3.70 18.26 28.12
N GLY A 248 -3.00 17.31 28.78
CA GLY A 248 -3.61 16.13 29.40
C GLY A 248 -4.06 15.05 28.41
N LYS A 249 -3.92 15.29 27.10
CA LYS A 249 -4.12 14.29 26.04
C LYS A 249 -2.91 13.37 25.92
N ALA A 250 -3.11 12.16 25.41
CA ALA A 250 -2.03 11.23 25.09
C ALA A 250 -1.19 11.75 23.91
N GLU A 251 0.12 11.88 24.09
CA GLU A 251 1.08 12.02 22.99
C GLU A 251 1.43 10.63 22.48
N LEU A 252 1.03 10.32 21.24
CA LEU A 252 1.28 9.03 20.62
C LEU A 252 2.64 9.01 19.93
N GLU A 253 3.41 7.97 20.22
CA GLU A 253 4.71 7.70 19.61
C GLU A 253 4.82 6.23 19.23
N ALA A 254 5.70 5.91 18.29
CA ALA A 254 5.94 4.55 17.84
C ALA A 254 7.42 4.25 17.66
N ARG A 255 7.79 3.00 17.89
CA ARG A 255 9.11 2.44 17.54
C ARG A 255 8.90 1.34 16.51
N LEU A 256 9.56 1.48 15.36
CA LEU A 256 9.55 0.50 14.28
C LEU A 256 10.87 -0.25 14.23
N THR A 257 10.84 -1.57 14.23
CA THR A 257 12.06 -2.40 14.19
C THR A 257 12.21 -3.06 12.82
N PHE A 258 13.35 -2.85 12.17
CA PHE A 258 13.69 -3.48 10.90
C PHE A 258 14.85 -4.45 11.11
N SER A 259 14.62 -5.73 10.90
CA SER A 259 15.62 -6.78 11.10
C SER A 259 16.18 -7.33 9.79
N GLY A 260 17.31 -8.02 9.86
CA GLY A 260 17.96 -8.64 8.71
C GLY A 260 18.50 -7.63 7.69
N LEU A 261 19.02 -6.50 8.18
CA LEU A 261 19.59 -5.45 7.34
C LEU A 261 20.74 -5.99 6.48
N LYS A 262 20.88 -5.46 5.25
CA LYS A 262 21.98 -5.86 4.36
C LYS A 262 23.32 -5.34 4.91
N ASN A 263 24.40 -6.07 4.67
CA ASN A 263 25.78 -5.69 5.01
C ASN A 263 26.07 -5.59 6.51
N THR A 264 25.13 -5.94 7.40
CA THR A 264 25.43 -6.19 8.80
C THR A 264 25.96 -7.63 8.87
N GLY A 265 27.29 -7.80 8.80
CA GLY A 265 27.91 -9.13 8.88
C GLY A 265 27.54 -9.88 10.17
N GLN A 266 28.03 -11.12 10.34
CA GLN A 266 27.69 -11.96 11.51
C GLN A 266 27.89 -11.28 12.89
N LYS A 267 28.72 -10.23 12.97
CA LYS A 267 29.06 -9.49 14.19
C LYS A 267 28.37 -8.12 14.34
N GLY A 268 27.56 -7.68 13.36
CA GLY A 268 26.90 -6.38 13.37
C GLY A 268 25.49 -6.41 13.94
N ASN A 269 25.03 -5.25 14.41
CA ASN A 269 23.65 -5.05 14.85
C ASN A 269 22.70 -5.34 13.68
N ARG A 270 21.95 -6.45 13.73
CA ARG A 270 21.09 -6.92 12.63
C ARG A 270 19.78 -6.15 12.52
N GLU A 271 19.57 -5.21 13.44
CA GLU A 271 18.32 -4.50 13.63
C GLU A 271 18.54 -3.00 13.60
N LYS A 272 17.53 -2.29 13.09
CA LYS A 272 17.44 -0.83 13.11
C LYS A 272 16.10 -0.47 13.72
N CYS A 273 16.11 0.21 14.86
CA CYS A 273 14.91 0.69 15.51
C CYS A 273 14.74 2.19 15.24
N ILE A 274 13.55 2.55 14.76
CA ILE A 274 13.20 3.88 14.27
C ILE A 274 12.06 4.45 15.12
N PRO A 275 12.30 5.49 15.93
CA PRO A 275 11.23 6.25 16.53
C PRO A 275 10.47 7.07 15.48
N LEU A 276 9.16 7.15 15.68
CA LEU A 276 8.23 8.03 15.01
C LEU A 276 7.38 8.73 16.08
N ARG A 277 7.05 9.99 15.85
CA ARG A 277 6.08 10.74 16.64
C ARG A 277 4.88 11.10 15.79
N LEU A 278 3.77 11.38 16.45
CA LEU A 278 2.60 11.92 15.78
C LEU A 278 2.87 13.37 15.39
N LEU A 279 2.58 13.73 14.13
CA LEU A 279 2.78 15.08 13.63
C LEU A 279 1.51 15.93 13.83
N PRO A 280 1.66 17.28 13.87
CA PRO A 280 0.53 18.18 13.83
C PRO A 280 -0.41 17.90 12.66
N LEU A 281 -1.71 18.12 12.86
CA LEU A 281 -2.73 17.75 11.89
C LEU A 281 -2.53 18.35 10.49
N HIS A 282 -2.02 19.58 10.39
CA HIS A 282 -1.74 20.23 9.10
C HIS A 282 -0.62 19.55 8.27
N LEU A 283 0.06 18.55 8.83
CA LEU A 283 1.05 17.69 8.18
C LEU A 283 0.56 16.23 8.08
N ALA A 284 -0.75 15.99 8.17
CA ALA A 284 -1.32 14.64 8.19
C ALA A 284 -0.95 13.83 6.93
N ALA A 285 -0.81 14.48 5.77
CA ALA A 285 -0.40 13.80 4.54
C ALA A 285 1.02 13.21 4.64
N GLU A 286 1.93 13.88 5.35
CA GLU A 286 3.32 13.50 5.59
C GLU A 286 3.54 12.64 6.86
N ASP A 287 2.49 12.34 7.62
CA ASP A 287 2.58 11.70 8.93
C ASP A 287 2.54 10.16 8.85
N SER A 288 3.73 9.55 8.88
CA SER A 288 3.88 8.10 8.94
C SER A 288 3.11 7.43 10.08
N LEU A 289 3.11 8.03 11.29
CA LEU A 289 2.48 7.42 12.45
C LEU A 289 0.96 7.49 12.34
N ARG A 290 0.42 8.63 11.91
CA ARG A 290 -1.03 8.78 11.72
C ARG A 290 -1.59 7.79 10.70
N TRP A 291 -0.92 7.63 9.56
CA TRP A 291 -1.33 6.63 8.56
C TRP A 291 -1.22 5.20 9.09
N LEU A 292 -0.19 4.90 9.90
CA LEU A 292 -0.03 3.60 10.54
C LEU A 292 -1.14 3.33 11.58
N LEU A 293 -1.53 4.33 12.37
CA LEU A 293 -2.62 4.23 13.35
C LEU A 293 -3.97 4.05 12.66
N ILE A 294 -4.27 4.83 11.62
CA ILE A 294 -5.49 4.68 10.81
C ILE A 294 -5.57 3.27 10.22
N LEU A 295 -4.47 2.78 9.65
CA LEU A 295 -4.37 1.42 9.14
C LEU A 295 -4.63 0.36 10.22
N GLY A 296 -4.04 0.55 11.41
CA GLY A 296 -4.25 -0.35 12.55
C GLY A 296 -5.68 -0.35 13.08
N LEU A 297 -6.37 0.81 13.06
CA LEU A 297 -7.80 0.90 13.39
C LEU A 297 -8.67 0.17 12.37
N ILE A 298 -8.41 0.38 11.07
CA ILE A 298 -9.10 -0.33 9.97
C ILE A 298 -8.93 -1.85 10.11
N ASP A 299 -7.72 -2.31 10.40
CA ASP A 299 -7.39 -3.74 10.53
C ASP A 299 -7.72 -4.33 11.91
N GLN A 300 -8.25 -3.50 12.83
CA GLN A 300 -8.55 -3.82 14.23
C GLN A 300 -7.37 -4.50 14.94
N VAL A 301 -6.20 -3.88 14.84
CA VAL A 301 -4.91 -4.43 15.30
C VAL A 301 -4.70 -4.25 16.80
N PHE A 302 -5.27 -3.20 17.38
CA PHE A 302 -5.01 -2.80 18.76
C PHE A 302 -5.92 -3.54 19.75
N HIS A 303 -5.39 -3.86 20.93
CA HIS A 303 -6.16 -4.50 21.98
C HIS A 303 -7.02 -3.45 22.72
N ASN A 304 -8.34 -3.67 22.78
CA ASN A 304 -9.33 -2.77 23.41
C ASN A 304 -9.39 -1.34 22.85
N ILE A 305 -8.93 -1.13 21.62
CA ILE A 305 -8.97 0.18 20.94
C ILE A 305 -9.61 -0.03 19.57
N THR A 306 -10.71 0.66 19.33
CA THR A 306 -11.53 0.52 18.12
C THR A 306 -11.69 1.83 17.34
N SER A 307 -11.38 2.95 17.99
CA SER A 307 -11.53 4.29 17.43
C SER A 307 -10.33 5.18 17.78
N TRP A 308 -10.23 6.34 17.13
CA TRP A 308 -9.22 7.35 17.51
C TRP A 308 -9.49 7.94 18.90
N ALA A 309 -10.76 8.09 19.29
CA ALA A 309 -11.11 8.55 20.62
C ALA A 309 -10.57 7.62 21.72
N ASP A 310 -10.55 6.30 21.45
CA ASP A 310 -9.94 5.33 22.37
C ASP A 310 -8.43 5.52 22.51
N LEU A 311 -7.73 5.91 21.43
CA LEU A 311 -6.30 6.25 21.47
C LEU A 311 -6.04 7.50 22.31
N ASP A 312 -6.84 8.55 22.11
CA ASP A 312 -6.75 9.80 22.88
C ASP A 312 -7.05 9.58 24.37
N ALA A 313 -7.92 8.60 24.69
CA ALA A 313 -8.34 8.26 26.04
C ALA A 313 -7.39 7.28 26.76
N VAL A 314 -6.29 6.83 26.13
CA VAL A 314 -5.33 5.93 26.78
C VAL A 314 -4.76 6.61 28.02
N ARG A 315 -4.95 5.95 29.17
CA ARG A 315 -4.40 6.43 30.44
C ARG A 315 -2.88 6.36 30.39
N CYS A 316 -2.24 7.53 30.38
CA CYS A 316 -0.78 7.65 30.30
C CYS A 316 -0.14 7.64 31.69
N GLU A 317 0.82 6.75 31.89
CA GLU A 317 1.72 6.78 33.04
C GLU A 317 2.89 7.75 32.80
N ALA A 318 3.59 8.16 33.85
CA ALA A 318 4.74 9.08 33.73
C ALA A 318 5.84 8.55 32.80
N GLY A 319 6.04 7.22 32.77
CA GLY A 319 6.98 6.53 31.89
C GLY A 319 6.44 6.20 30.49
N GLY A 320 5.20 6.59 30.19
CA GLY A 320 4.46 6.16 28.99
C GLY A 320 3.74 4.83 29.18
N THR A 321 2.61 4.69 28.50
CA THR A 321 1.79 3.47 28.48
C THR A 321 1.95 2.79 27.12
N ARG A 322 2.31 1.50 27.11
CA ARG A 322 2.39 0.74 25.86
C ARG A 322 0.99 0.38 25.37
N ILE A 323 0.69 0.67 24.10
CA ILE A 323 -0.52 0.21 23.43
C ILE A 323 -0.25 -1.18 22.85
N HIS A 324 -0.98 -2.19 23.34
CA HIS A 324 -0.76 -3.57 22.95
C HIS A 324 -1.40 -3.91 21.61
N ILE A 325 -0.63 -4.58 20.75
CA ILE A 325 -1.11 -5.20 19.53
C ILE A 325 -1.73 -6.56 19.88
N ARG A 326 -2.86 -6.90 19.25
CA ARG A 326 -3.53 -8.18 19.46
C ARG A 326 -2.62 -9.35 19.05
N PRO A 327 -2.56 -10.43 19.85
CA PRO A 327 -1.71 -11.59 19.54
C PRO A 327 -1.98 -12.21 18.16
N ASP A 328 -3.23 -12.25 17.72
CA ASP A 328 -3.63 -12.77 16.40
C ASP A 328 -3.17 -11.91 15.21
N LYS A 329 -2.69 -10.70 15.48
CA LYS A 329 -2.28 -9.71 14.47
C LYS A 329 -0.78 -9.54 14.38
N MET A 330 0.00 -10.03 15.34
CA MET A 330 1.47 -9.86 15.40
C MET A 330 2.18 -10.28 14.12
N GLU A 331 1.83 -11.45 13.57
CA GLU A 331 2.43 -12.01 12.35
C GLU A 331 1.82 -11.45 11.06
N THR A 332 0.78 -10.60 11.15
CA THR A 332 0.14 -10.02 9.98
C THR A 332 1.08 -8.96 9.37
N PRO A 333 1.42 -9.04 8.08
CA PRO A 333 2.17 -7.97 7.42
C PRO A 333 1.44 -6.62 7.54
N VAL A 334 2.17 -5.54 7.81
CA VAL A 334 1.57 -4.20 7.94
C VAL A 334 1.04 -3.74 6.58
N LEU A 335 1.89 -3.84 5.56
CA LEU A 335 1.64 -3.29 4.23
C LEU A 335 1.02 -4.36 3.32
N ARG A 336 -0.30 -4.49 3.34
CA ARG A 336 -1.05 -5.49 2.55
C ARG A 336 -1.94 -4.81 1.52
N ASN A 337 -2.07 -5.39 0.33
CA ASN A 337 -2.93 -4.86 -0.72
C ASN A 337 -4.35 -5.45 -0.66
N ALA A 338 -5.31 -4.75 -1.24
CA ALA A 338 -6.60 -5.35 -1.57
C ALA A 338 -6.45 -6.35 -2.73
N LEU A 339 -7.24 -7.44 -2.70
CA LEU A 339 -7.33 -8.34 -3.84
C LEU A 339 -8.05 -7.66 -5.00
N ARG A 340 -7.43 -7.64 -6.18
CA ARG A 340 -8.01 -7.01 -7.39
C ARG A 340 -9.22 -7.74 -7.95
N LYS A 341 -9.26 -9.05 -7.76
CA LYS A 341 -10.30 -9.95 -8.27
C LYS A 341 -10.59 -10.99 -7.19
N PRO A 342 -11.26 -10.59 -6.10
CA PRO A 342 -11.62 -11.54 -5.06
C PRO A 342 -12.53 -12.61 -5.66
N VAL A 343 -12.42 -13.83 -5.13
CA VAL A 343 -13.35 -14.93 -5.40
C VAL A 343 -14.18 -15.15 -4.14
N ALA A 344 -15.41 -15.66 -4.28
CA ALA A 344 -16.24 -15.97 -3.12
C ALA A 344 -15.46 -16.81 -2.09
N ASN A 345 -15.60 -16.47 -0.81
CA ASN A 345 -14.90 -17.11 0.32
C ASN A 345 -13.37 -16.93 0.37
N THR A 346 -12.79 -16.00 -0.40
CA THR A 346 -11.38 -15.62 -0.27
C THR A 346 -11.22 -14.35 0.58
N PRO A 347 -10.11 -14.20 1.33
CA PRO A 347 -9.83 -12.95 2.06
C PRO A 347 -9.78 -11.77 1.10
N LEU A 348 -10.45 -10.66 1.40
CA LEU A 348 -10.47 -9.49 0.50
C LEU A 348 -9.15 -8.70 0.48
N ILE A 349 -8.29 -8.93 1.48
CA ILE A 349 -6.96 -8.35 1.62
C ILE A 349 -5.94 -9.47 1.48
N GLU A 350 -4.85 -9.23 0.74
CA GLU A 350 -3.74 -10.18 0.62
C GLU A 350 -3.19 -10.51 2.02
N ASN A 351 -2.91 -11.79 2.28
CA ASN A 351 -2.21 -12.21 3.51
C ASN A 351 -0.69 -11.98 3.43
N ASP A 352 -0.23 -11.44 2.31
CA ASP A 352 1.18 -11.22 1.99
C ASP A 352 1.51 -9.72 1.96
N VAL A 353 2.78 -9.39 2.08
CA VAL A 353 3.26 -8.01 2.00
C VAL A 353 3.15 -7.48 0.57
N MET A 354 2.92 -6.17 0.43
CA MET A 354 2.84 -5.45 -0.84
C MET A 354 4.04 -5.78 -1.73
N ARG A 355 3.79 -5.96 -3.03
CA ARG A 355 4.84 -6.30 -4.02
C ARG A 355 5.61 -5.06 -4.46
N TYR A 356 6.94 -5.17 -4.54
CA TYR A 356 7.83 -4.11 -5.02
C TYR A 356 7.41 -3.53 -6.39
N GLN A 357 7.02 -4.40 -7.33
CA GLN A 357 6.63 -4.00 -8.68
C GLN A 357 5.37 -3.14 -8.68
N GLN A 358 4.42 -3.41 -7.79
CA GLN A 358 3.19 -2.62 -7.68
C GLN A 358 3.50 -1.21 -7.20
N PHE A 359 4.26 -1.08 -6.12
CA PHE A 359 4.71 0.22 -5.60
C PHE A 359 5.48 1.02 -6.67
N THR A 360 6.43 0.37 -7.34
CA THR A 360 7.24 1.02 -8.38
C THR A 360 6.40 1.47 -9.57
N LYS A 361 5.42 0.66 -9.99
CA LYS A 361 4.48 1.04 -11.03
C LYS A 361 3.67 2.27 -10.63
N GLN A 362 3.07 2.26 -9.44
CA GLN A 362 2.29 3.41 -8.93
C GLN A 362 3.14 4.67 -8.79
N LEU A 363 4.39 4.56 -8.31
CA LEU A 363 5.29 5.70 -8.19
C LEU A 363 5.73 6.26 -9.55
N ASN A 364 5.96 5.38 -10.54
CA ASN A 364 6.26 5.78 -11.91
C ASN A 364 5.07 6.47 -12.58
N ASP A 365 3.87 5.95 -12.37
CA ASP A 365 2.62 6.52 -12.89
C ASP A 365 2.35 7.90 -12.27
N LEU A 366 2.57 8.05 -10.96
CA LEU A 366 2.50 9.34 -10.27
C LEU A 366 3.54 10.33 -10.79
N SER A 367 4.77 9.89 -11.01
CA SER A 367 5.83 10.74 -11.56
C SER A 367 5.48 11.30 -12.94
N ARG A 368 4.83 10.49 -13.78
CA ARG A 368 4.32 10.93 -15.09
C ARG A 368 3.19 11.93 -14.94
N HIS A 369 2.26 11.69 -14.02
CA HIS A 369 1.16 12.61 -13.72
C HIS A 369 1.68 13.98 -13.26
N MET A 370 2.71 14.00 -12.42
CA MET A 370 3.39 15.23 -11.98
C MET A 370 4.20 15.94 -13.08
N GLY A 371 4.38 15.32 -14.25
CA GLY A 371 5.22 15.86 -15.32
C GLY A 371 6.72 15.88 -14.99
N LEU A 372 7.19 14.99 -14.10
CA LEU A 372 8.61 14.92 -13.76
C LEU A 372 9.43 14.42 -14.95
N GLU A 373 10.47 15.16 -15.32
CA GLU A 373 11.44 14.74 -16.34
C GLU A 373 12.09 13.40 -15.98
N ASN A 374 12.44 13.27 -14.69
CA ASN A 374 13.06 12.06 -14.14
C ASN A 374 12.08 11.39 -13.18
N LYS A 375 11.72 10.13 -13.48
CA LYS A 375 10.79 9.37 -12.65
C LYS A 375 11.30 9.28 -11.20
N MET A 376 10.41 9.50 -10.25
CA MET A 376 10.70 9.23 -8.85
C MET A 376 10.84 7.73 -8.64
N MET A 377 11.94 7.33 -8.00
CA MET A 377 12.20 5.93 -7.64
C MET A 377 12.27 5.82 -6.12
N ALA A 378 12.00 4.63 -5.58
CA ALA A 378 12.18 4.33 -4.16
C ALA A 378 13.57 4.78 -3.65
N GLY A 379 14.62 4.53 -4.44
CA GLY A 379 15.98 4.96 -4.12
C GLY A 379 16.18 6.48 -4.09
N ALA A 380 15.37 7.26 -4.80
CA ALA A 380 15.43 8.72 -4.76
C ALA A 380 14.91 9.28 -3.43
N LEU A 381 13.83 8.69 -2.90
CA LEU A 381 13.28 9.01 -1.57
C LEU A 381 14.31 8.75 -0.46
N ARG A 382 14.91 7.54 -0.45
CA ARG A 382 15.96 7.18 0.51
C ARG A 382 17.20 8.07 0.40
N ARG A 383 17.61 8.47 -0.81
CA ARG A 383 18.72 9.42 -1.01
C ARG A 383 18.39 10.82 -0.49
N GLY A 384 17.14 11.25 -0.61
CA GLY A 384 16.63 12.49 -0.02
C GLY A 384 16.92 12.55 1.47
N GLY A 385 16.51 11.53 2.21
CA GLY A 385 16.77 11.47 3.64
C GLY A 385 18.25 11.32 4.00
N ALA A 386 19.03 10.57 3.22
CA ALA A 386 20.48 10.49 3.39
C ALA A 386 21.18 11.85 3.23
N TYR A 387 20.71 12.69 2.30
CA TYR A 387 21.23 14.05 2.10
C TYR A 387 20.91 14.95 3.30
N ILE A 388 19.66 14.91 3.80
CA ILE A 388 19.26 15.68 4.99
C ILE A 388 20.09 15.26 6.22
N LEU A 389 20.25 13.95 6.44
CA LEU A 389 21.10 13.43 7.53
C LEU A 389 22.55 13.86 7.38
N ALA A 390 23.09 13.92 6.16
CA ALA A 390 24.47 14.38 5.95
C ALA A 390 24.67 15.86 6.32
N LEU A 391 23.62 16.67 6.28
CA LEU A 391 23.66 18.09 6.64
C LEU A 391 23.40 18.33 8.13
N LYS A 392 22.70 17.42 8.80
CA LYS A 392 22.13 17.65 10.15
C LYS A 392 22.63 16.68 11.23
N ALA A 393 23.21 15.55 10.85
CA ALA A 393 23.63 14.49 11.75
C ALA A 393 25.11 14.16 11.56
N SER A 394 25.73 13.59 12.61
CA SER A 394 27.08 13.06 12.49
C SER A 394 27.12 11.89 11.49
N LYS A 395 28.32 11.57 11.00
CA LYS A 395 28.52 10.44 10.08
C LYS A 395 28.02 9.14 10.71
N GLU A 396 28.25 8.98 12.01
CA GLU A 396 27.86 7.82 12.81
C GLU A 396 26.35 7.71 12.81
N GLU A 397 25.60 8.74 13.21
CA GLU A 397 24.14 8.62 13.33
C GLU A 397 23.43 8.55 11.99
N ARG A 398 24.01 9.18 10.96
CA ARG A 398 23.63 8.91 9.58
C ARG A 398 23.81 7.43 9.24
N CYS A 399 24.96 6.82 9.52
CA CYS A 399 25.16 5.40 9.30
C CYS A 399 24.17 4.54 10.11
N ALA A 400 23.78 4.95 11.33
CA ALA A 400 22.81 4.23 12.18
C ALA A 400 21.46 4.18 11.49
N ARG A 401 20.96 5.38 11.17
CA ARG A 401 19.64 5.59 10.59
C ARG A 401 19.53 4.96 9.21
N MET A 402 20.61 4.93 8.45
CA MET A 402 20.64 4.31 7.13
C MET A 402 20.87 2.78 7.18
N GLY A 403 21.17 2.20 8.34
CA GLY A 403 21.54 0.79 8.48
C GLY A 403 22.85 0.45 7.78
N HIS A 404 23.82 1.37 7.78
CA HIS A 404 25.17 1.18 7.25
C HIS A 404 26.14 0.82 8.38
N SER A 405 27.08 -0.08 8.11
CA SER A 405 28.24 -0.32 8.98
C SER A 405 29.28 0.80 8.79
N ASP A 406 29.83 1.34 9.87
CA ASP A 406 31.06 2.13 9.75
C ASP A 406 32.28 1.20 9.58
N ALA A 407 33.33 1.67 8.94
CA ALA A 407 34.57 0.92 8.71
C ALA A 407 35.23 0.50 10.03
N ASP A 408 35.00 1.26 11.11
CA ASP A 408 35.44 0.94 12.47
C ASP A 408 34.45 0.00 13.20
N GLY A 409 34.13 -1.12 12.53
CA GLY A 409 33.09 -2.06 12.94
C GLY A 409 33.37 -2.85 14.22
N THR A 410 34.52 -2.64 14.89
CA THR A 410 34.90 -3.40 16.09
C THR A 410 34.62 -2.64 17.38
N TYR A 411 34.84 -1.32 17.41
CA TYR A 411 34.56 -0.50 18.58
C TYR A 411 33.10 -0.02 18.57
N TRP A 412 32.69 0.68 17.51
CA TRP A 412 31.38 1.32 17.48
C TRP A 412 30.20 0.35 17.39
N ALA A 413 30.33 -0.79 16.72
CA ALA A 413 29.23 -1.75 16.61
C ALA A 413 28.79 -2.36 17.95
N ALA A 414 29.70 -2.44 18.94
CA ALA A 414 29.41 -3.02 20.26
C ALA A 414 28.81 -2.00 21.26
N TYR A 415 29.09 -0.71 21.10
CA TYR A 415 28.62 0.36 22.00
C TYR A 415 27.41 1.13 21.47
N ARG A 416 27.02 0.90 20.22
CA ARG A 416 25.93 1.63 19.57
C ARG A 416 24.56 1.07 19.96
N ASN A 417 23.65 1.98 20.30
CA ASN A 417 22.24 1.69 20.47
C ASN A 417 21.59 1.17 19.16
N THR A 418 20.68 0.20 19.26
CA THR A 418 19.82 -0.25 18.15
C THR A 418 18.83 0.83 17.73
N THR A 419 18.41 1.67 18.67
CA THR A 419 17.43 2.74 18.47
C THR A 419 18.12 4.04 18.07
N SER A 420 17.71 4.58 16.93
CA SER A 420 18.12 5.91 16.48
C SER A 420 17.68 6.99 17.48
N SER A 421 18.61 7.83 17.92
CA SER A 421 18.37 8.99 18.81
C SER A 421 17.86 10.24 18.09
N ILE A 422 17.73 10.20 16.76
CA ILE A 422 17.32 11.34 15.93
C ILE A 422 15.80 11.34 15.67
N ASP A 423 15.16 12.48 15.92
CA ASP A 423 13.82 12.83 15.44
C ASP A 423 13.90 13.29 13.97
N PHE A 424 13.98 12.32 13.06
CA PHE A 424 14.17 12.62 11.64
C PHE A 424 12.96 13.31 11.01
N GLN A 425 11.74 13.06 11.54
CA GLN A 425 10.53 13.75 11.07
C GLN A 425 10.65 15.25 11.32
N ALA A 426 11.15 15.65 12.50
CA ALA A 426 11.43 17.06 12.81
C ALA A 426 12.45 17.66 11.85
N PHE A 427 13.58 16.97 11.59
CA PHE A 427 14.64 17.47 10.71
C PHE A 427 14.14 17.71 9.28
N ARG A 428 13.35 16.75 8.76
CA ARG A 428 12.83 16.79 7.38
C ARG A 428 11.87 17.95 7.19
N LEU A 429 11.01 18.19 8.17
CA LEU A 429 9.90 19.14 8.08
C LEU A 429 10.23 20.51 8.70
N GLY A 430 11.43 20.67 9.28
CA GLY A 430 11.84 21.91 9.93
C GLY A 430 11.06 22.20 11.21
N LEU A 431 10.65 21.16 11.93
CA LEU A 431 9.96 21.27 13.21
C LEU A 431 10.96 21.22 14.37
N ASP A 432 10.50 21.60 15.56
CA ASP A 432 11.27 21.42 16.79
C ASP A 432 11.48 19.93 17.07
N GLU A 433 12.73 19.60 17.41
CA GLU A 433 13.16 18.24 17.74
C GLU A 433 12.59 17.82 19.09
N LYS A 434 11.95 16.64 19.15
CA LYS A 434 11.57 16.03 20.43
C LYS A 434 12.60 14.97 20.83
N SER A 435 12.83 14.83 22.14
CA SER A 435 13.69 13.79 22.67
C SER A 435 13.03 12.41 22.51
N VAL A 436 13.51 11.64 21.54
CA VAL A 436 13.09 10.24 21.31
C VAL A 436 13.73 9.23 22.28
N VAL A 437 14.54 9.70 23.25
CA VAL A 437 15.24 8.85 24.24
C VAL A 437 14.26 8.03 25.07
N ARG A 438 13.04 8.53 25.29
CA ARG A 438 12.00 7.82 26.06
C ARG A 438 11.53 6.53 25.38
N MET A 439 11.68 6.42 24.06
CA MET A 439 11.44 5.20 23.28
C MET A 439 12.68 4.31 23.17
N SER A 440 13.82 4.70 23.74
CA SER A 440 15.06 3.96 23.63
C SER A 440 15.07 2.73 24.54
N SER A 441 15.55 1.61 24.03
CA SER A 441 15.89 0.43 24.84
C SER A 441 17.05 0.65 25.81
N ALA A 442 17.72 1.82 25.76
CA ALA A 442 18.86 2.15 26.62
C ALA A 442 18.48 2.71 28.01
N LEU A 443 17.19 2.87 28.31
CA LEU A 443 16.79 3.23 29.66
C LEU A 443 17.02 2.05 30.59
N LEU A 444 17.79 2.29 31.67
CA LEU A 444 18.09 1.28 32.69
C LEU A 444 16.89 0.93 33.59
N ASN A 445 15.67 1.37 33.23
CA ASN A 445 14.39 1.09 33.89
C ASN A 445 14.49 1.06 35.42
N ARG A 446 14.82 2.21 36.01
CA ARG A 446 15.00 2.35 37.45
C ARG A 446 13.66 2.20 38.18
N THR A 447 13.51 1.13 38.95
CA THR A 447 12.38 0.94 39.89
C THR A 447 12.71 1.60 41.25
N SER A 448 11.67 2.01 41.98
CA SER A 448 11.81 2.56 43.33
C SER A 448 11.95 1.47 44.42
N GLN A 449 11.60 0.22 44.11
CA GLN A 449 11.64 -0.91 45.04
C GLN A 449 12.19 -2.17 44.35
N PRO A 450 13.49 -2.21 44.02
CA PRO A 450 14.10 -3.43 43.48
C PRO A 450 14.15 -4.53 44.57
N PRO A 451 14.00 -5.82 44.21
CA PRO A 451 14.28 -6.92 45.14
C PRO A 451 15.74 -6.83 45.61
N ASP A 452 15.99 -6.69 46.90
CA ASP A 452 17.34 -6.59 47.47
C ASP A 452 17.86 -7.93 48.03
N ARG A 453 17.00 -8.94 48.09
CA ARG A 453 17.30 -10.30 48.54
C ARG A 453 16.38 -11.33 47.88
N VAL A 454 16.75 -12.60 47.99
CA VAL A 454 15.89 -13.74 47.61
C VAL A 454 14.64 -13.75 48.49
N SER A 455 13.49 -14.05 47.91
CA SER A 455 12.23 -14.21 48.62
C SER A 455 12.32 -15.30 49.69
N ASP A 456 11.49 -15.21 50.73
CA ASP A 456 11.49 -16.21 51.80
C ASP A 456 11.18 -17.62 51.26
N GLN A 457 10.34 -17.71 50.21
CA GLN A 457 10.07 -18.97 49.51
C GLN A 457 11.29 -19.46 48.73
N GLY A 458 11.97 -18.59 47.99
CA GLY A 458 13.18 -18.96 47.25
C GLY A 458 14.32 -19.42 48.16
N ILE A 459 14.45 -18.85 49.37
CA ILE A 459 15.41 -19.33 50.38
C ILE A 459 15.05 -20.76 50.82
N GLN A 460 13.77 -21.03 51.09
CA GLN A 460 13.31 -22.39 51.46
C GLN A 460 13.58 -23.40 50.34
N ASP A 461 13.33 -23.02 49.08
CA ASP A 461 13.58 -23.90 47.93
C ASP A 461 15.08 -24.22 47.78
N VAL A 462 15.95 -23.23 48.01
CA VAL A 462 17.42 -23.44 48.01
C VAL A 462 17.85 -24.39 49.13
N HIS A 463 17.27 -24.28 50.33
CA HIS A 463 17.56 -25.17 51.46
C HIS A 463 17.01 -26.59 51.28
N GLN A 464 16.18 -26.83 50.28
CA GLN A 464 15.74 -28.17 49.88
C GLN A 464 16.62 -28.78 48.77
N ASP A 465 17.66 -28.09 48.29
CA ASP A 465 18.58 -28.61 47.28
C ASP A 465 19.29 -29.88 47.80
N LYS A 466 19.16 -30.97 47.05
CA LYS A 466 19.64 -32.29 47.45
C LYS A 466 21.15 -32.30 47.76
N GLU A 467 21.95 -31.64 46.93
CA GLU A 467 23.41 -31.61 47.08
C GLU A 467 23.83 -30.72 48.27
N LEU A 468 23.11 -29.61 48.49
CA LEU A 468 23.31 -28.77 49.67
C LEU A 468 22.97 -29.50 50.98
N MET A 469 21.89 -30.27 50.99
CA MET A 469 21.50 -31.13 52.12
C MET A 469 22.51 -32.25 52.39
N GLU A 470 23.03 -32.90 51.34
CA GLU A 470 24.09 -33.92 51.48
C GLU A 470 25.38 -33.32 52.09
N LEU A 471 25.75 -32.10 51.71
CA LEU A 471 26.88 -31.38 52.30
C LEU A 471 26.62 -31.00 53.75
N LEU A 472 25.39 -30.61 54.10
CA LEU A 472 25.00 -30.32 55.47
C LEU A 472 25.08 -31.56 56.35
N ASP A 473 24.56 -32.70 55.88
CA ASP A 473 24.61 -33.98 56.58
C ASP A 473 26.06 -34.43 56.80
N GLN A 474 26.92 -34.30 55.78
CA GLN A 474 28.35 -34.58 55.90
C GLN A 474 29.04 -33.63 56.89
N GLN A 475 28.70 -32.35 56.87
CA GLN A 475 29.22 -31.36 57.80
C GLN A 475 28.81 -31.69 59.24
N CYS A 476 27.55 -32.02 59.49
CA CYS A 476 27.04 -32.42 60.79
C CYS A 476 27.73 -33.69 61.29
N SER A 477 27.84 -34.72 60.45
CA SER A 477 28.53 -35.98 60.82
C SER A 477 30.00 -35.77 61.18
N LEU A 478 30.73 -34.95 60.42
CA LEU A 478 32.11 -34.59 60.74
C LEU A 478 32.19 -33.73 62.02
N GLY A 479 31.20 -32.86 62.24
CA GLY A 479 31.06 -32.05 63.44
C GLY A 479 30.86 -32.91 64.70
N ASP A 480 29.99 -33.92 64.62
CA ASP A 480 29.74 -34.86 65.72
C ASP A 480 31.01 -35.65 66.07
N GLN A 481 31.75 -36.13 65.06
CA GLN A 481 33.03 -36.82 65.28
C GLN A 481 34.09 -35.89 65.91
N LEU A 482 34.08 -34.60 65.56
CA LEU A 482 34.95 -33.60 66.20
C LEU A 482 34.54 -33.34 67.66
N ILE A 483 33.24 -33.23 67.93
CA ILE A 483 32.71 -33.03 69.29
C ILE A 483 33.01 -34.25 70.16
N GLU A 484 32.83 -35.47 69.65
CA GLU A 484 33.13 -36.70 70.37
C GLU A 484 34.63 -36.77 70.73
N LYS A 485 35.51 -36.37 69.81
CA LYS A 485 36.96 -36.40 70.00
C LYS A 485 37.50 -35.29 70.92
N TYR A 486 36.93 -34.09 70.88
CA TYR A 486 37.47 -32.90 71.56
C TYR A 486 36.53 -32.29 72.61
N GLY A 487 35.37 -32.91 72.87
CA GLY A 487 34.35 -32.50 73.84
C GLY A 487 33.46 -31.34 73.38
N SER A 488 33.94 -30.48 72.48
CA SER A 488 33.13 -29.43 71.83
C SER A 488 33.73 -29.05 70.47
N LEU A 489 32.89 -28.49 69.60
CA LEU A 489 33.32 -28.01 68.28
C LEU A 489 34.33 -26.85 68.41
N ASP A 490 34.11 -25.94 69.37
CA ASP A 490 35.00 -24.81 69.62
C ASP A 490 36.38 -25.26 70.13
N ALA A 491 36.42 -26.24 71.04
CA ALA A 491 37.68 -26.83 71.49
C ALA A 491 38.45 -27.51 70.34
N SER A 492 37.74 -28.16 69.41
CA SER A 492 38.35 -28.77 68.22
C SER A 492 38.98 -27.74 67.27
N LEU A 493 38.45 -26.52 67.22
CA LEU A 493 38.93 -25.45 66.34
C LEU A 493 40.11 -24.66 66.93
N ILE A 494 40.30 -24.72 68.26
CA ILE A 494 41.40 -24.06 69.01
C ILE A 494 42.61 -25.01 69.17
N GLY A 495 42.40 -26.33 69.14
CA GLY A 495 43.46 -27.34 69.22
C GLY A 495 44.38 -27.42 67.99
N THR A 496 45.50 -28.16 68.11
CA THR A 496 46.56 -28.28 67.07
C THR A 496 45.98 -28.53 65.66
N PRO A 497 46.36 -27.74 64.63
CA PRO A 497 45.72 -27.73 63.31
C PRO A 497 45.80 -29.03 62.48
N ASP A 498 46.55 -30.04 62.92
CA ASP A 498 46.97 -31.20 62.13
C ASP A 498 46.09 -32.46 62.29
N SER A 499 44.79 -32.27 62.55
CA SER A 499 43.82 -33.37 62.46
C SER A 499 43.16 -33.33 61.09
N ASP A 500 43.40 -34.36 60.25
CA ASP A 500 42.74 -34.55 58.95
C ASP A 500 41.22 -34.32 59.02
N LEU A 501 40.60 -34.70 60.15
CA LEU A 501 39.17 -34.50 60.42
C LEU A 501 38.74 -33.01 60.42
N ILE A 502 39.56 -32.11 60.99
CA ILE A 502 39.28 -30.67 61.01
C ILE A 502 39.42 -30.09 59.61
N SER A 503 40.42 -30.53 58.85
CA SER A 503 40.63 -30.13 57.45
C SER A 503 39.45 -30.55 56.57
N GLN A 504 38.95 -31.78 56.74
CA GLN A 504 37.76 -32.28 56.04
C GLN A 504 36.50 -31.51 56.43
N TYR A 505 36.25 -31.28 57.73
CA TYR A 505 35.11 -30.48 58.20
C TYR A 505 35.11 -29.07 57.61
N ARG A 506 36.26 -28.38 57.63
CA ARG A 506 36.41 -27.05 57.03
C ARG A 506 36.16 -27.09 55.52
N LYS A 507 36.69 -28.09 54.83
CA LYS A 507 36.48 -28.26 53.39
C LYS A 507 35.00 -28.47 53.05
N VAL A 508 34.29 -29.33 53.78
CA VAL A 508 32.85 -29.58 53.56
C VAL A 508 32.03 -28.34 53.91
N LYS A 509 32.32 -27.65 55.01
CA LYS A 509 31.69 -26.36 55.37
C LYS A 509 31.91 -25.30 54.29
N ASP A 510 33.12 -25.17 53.77
CA ASP A 510 33.43 -24.24 52.67
C ASP A 510 32.69 -24.62 51.38
N MET A 511 32.54 -25.91 51.09
CA MET A 511 31.75 -26.40 49.96
C MET A 511 30.26 -26.09 50.15
N TYR A 512 29.72 -26.29 51.34
CA TYR A 512 28.34 -25.94 51.69
C TYR A 512 28.08 -24.44 51.48
N VAL A 513 28.89 -23.57 52.09
CA VAL A 513 28.72 -22.11 51.97
C VAL A 513 28.85 -21.64 50.52
N LYS A 514 29.78 -22.20 49.74
CA LYS A 514 29.92 -21.87 48.31
C LYS A 514 28.71 -22.33 47.50
N ARG A 515 28.17 -23.52 47.80
CA ARG A 515 26.99 -24.06 47.11
C ARG A 515 25.74 -23.25 47.46
N GLU A 516 25.52 -22.97 48.73
CA GLU A 516 24.41 -22.14 49.22
C GLU A 516 24.46 -20.75 48.57
N GLY A 517 25.61 -20.08 48.61
CA GLY A 517 25.80 -18.77 47.97
C GLY A 517 25.56 -18.79 46.45
N HIS A 518 25.98 -19.86 45.77
CA HIS A 518 25.71 -20.04 44.34
C HIS A 518 24.21 -20.19 44.05
N LEU A 519 23.52 -21.03 44.84
CA LEU A 519 22.09 -21.30 44.68
C LEU A 519 21.26 -20.05 45.02
N LEU A 520 21.57 -19.34 46.11
CA LEU A 520 20.91 -18.08 46.47
C LEU A 520 21.11 -17.02 45.39
N ASN A 521 22.32 -16.86 44.84
CA ASN A 521 22.55 -15.92 43.74
C ASN A 521 21.79 -16.34 42.46
N LYS A 522 21.73 -17.64 42.16
CA LYS A 522 20.97 -18.16 41.01
C LYS A 522 19.47 -17.90 41.19
N GLN A 523 18.93 -18.16 42.38
CA GLN A 523 17.53 -17.92 42.71
C GLN A 523 17.21 -16.42 42.67
N PHE A 524 18.07 -15.57 43.24
CA PHE A 524 17.96 -14.12 43.14
C PHE A 524 17.90 -13.66 41.69
N GLN A 525 18.74 -14.19 40.80
CA GLN A 525 18.69 -13.86 39.38
C GLN A 525 17.39 -14.30 38.68
N VAL A 526 16.78 -15.40 39.10
CA VAL A 526 15.47 -15.86 38.59
C VAL A 526 14.38 -14.90 39.05
N GLU A 527 14.28 -14.66 40.35
CA GLU A 527 13.28 -13.76 40.94
C GLU A 527 13.44 -12.32 40.44
N TRP A 528 14.68 -11.83 40.29
CA TRP A 528 14.97 -10.54 39.70
C TRP A 528 14.46 -10.45 38.26
N LYS A 529 14.70 -11.48 37.44
CA LYS A 529 14.16 -11.52 36.07
C LYS A 529 12.63 -11.60 36.05
N GLU A 530 12.02 -12.33 36.98
CA GLU A 530 10.56 -12.43 37.09
C GLU A 530 9.92 -11.12 37.53
N PHE A 531 10.51 -10.42 38.50
CA PHE A 531 10.06 -9.10 38.97
C PHE A 531 9.93 -8.10 37.80
N PHE A 532 10.90 -8.06 36.90
CA PHE A 532 10.85 -7.19 35.72
C PHE A 532 10.00 -7.75 34.55
N LYS A 533 9.65 -9.04 34.56
CA LYS A 533 8.73 -9.63 33.57
C LYS A 533 7.26 -9.40 33.91
N VAL A 534 6.91 -9.37 35.19
CA VAL A 534 5.52 -9.22 35.67
C VAL A 534 5.07 -7.75 35.71
N GLY A 535 6.00 -6.81 35.50
CA GLY A 535 5.70 -5.37 35.51
C GLY A 535 5.69 -4.81 36.94
N GLY A 536 6.84 -4.91 37.65
CA GLY A 536 7.01 -4.22 38.93
C GLY A 536 6.63 -2.74 38.83
N ASP A 537 5.89 -2.26 39.84
CA ASP A 537 5.25 -0.93 39.91
C ASP A 537 6.02 0.17 39.17
N SER A 538 5.29 0.90 38.33
CA SER A 538 5.78 1.88 37.37
C SER A 538 6.82 2.84 37.97
N PRO A 539 7.87 3.21 37.22
CA PRO A 539 8.90 4.14 37.69
C PRO A 539 8.28 5.48 38.12
N LYS A 540 8.38 5.83 39.41
CA LYS A 540 8.22 7.22 39.83
C LYS A 540 9.45 7.99 39.36
N GLN A 541 9.36 8.72 38.25
CA GLN A 541 10.42 9.64 37.87
C GLN A 541 10.49 10.80 38.87
N ILE A 542 11.70 11.02 39.38
CA ILE A 542 12.09 12.26 40.06
C ILE A 542 12.00 13.36 39.01
N GLN A 543 11.33 14.48 39.33
CA GLN A 543 11.32 15.69 38.50
C GLN A 543 12.76 16.10 38.21
N GLU A 544 13.21 15.91 36.97
CA GLU A 544 14.41 16.58 36.48
C GLU A 544 14.06 18.06 36.24
N GLN A 545 14.43 18.92 37.19
CA GLN A 545 14.68 20.32 36.85
C GLN A 545 15.92 20.33 35.95
N PRO A 546 15.87 20.98 34.78
CA PRO A 546 17.06 21.10 33.94
C PRO A 546 18.11 21.91 34.72
N PRO A 547 19.37 21.46 34.80
CA PRO A 547 20.42 22.31 35.33
C PRO A 547 20.59 23.50 34.37
N GLU A 548 20.46 24.72 34.88
CA GLU A 548 20.98 25.93 34.22
C GLU A 548 22.48 25.72 33.98
N LEU A 549 22.82 25.28 32.77
CA LEU A 549 24.19 25.16 32.30
C LEU A 549 24.60 26.49 31.67
N GLU A 550 25.01 27.43 32.53
CA GLU A 550 25.82 28.57 32.11
C GLU A 550 27.19 28.08 31.62
N HIS A 551 27.48 28.39 30.35
CA HIS A 551 28.79 28.55 29.72
C HIS A 551 30.03 27.98 30.44
N LYS A 552 30.36 26.70 30.21
CA LYS A 552 31.76 26.21 30.26
C LYS A 552 32.05 25.13 29.20
N ALA A 553 31.89 25.49 27.92
CA ALA A 553 32.28 24.66 26.78
C ALA A 553 33.80 24.67 26.47
N SER A 554 34.65 25.12 27.41
CA SER A 554 36.08 25.36 27.12
C SER A 554 37.06 24.30 27.67
N GLN A 555 36.63 23.38 28.55
CA GLN A 555 37.57 22.45 29.22
C GLN A 555 37.59 21.02 28.67
N VAL A 556 36.63 20.63 27.82
CA VAL A 556 36.61 19.29 27.20
C VAL A 556 37.30 19.28 25.83
N SER A 557 37.44 20.44 25.18
CA SER A 557 38.15 20.56 23.89
C SER A 557 39.68 20.42 24.03
N GLU A 558 40.26 20.84 25.15
CA GLU A 558 41.72 20.80 25.36
C GLU A 558 42.28 19.39 25.68
N MET A 559 41.44 18.43 26.10
CA MET A 559 41.90 17.05 26.35
C MET A 559 41.90 16.15 25.11
N ILE A 560 41.27 16.58 24.00
CA ILE A 560 41.23 15.81 22.74
C ILE A 560 42.29 16.31 21.75
N GLU A 561 42.69 17.59 21.81
CA GLU A 561 43.67 18.18 20.88
C GLU A 561 45.14 17.79 21.14
N ALA A 562 45.44 17.06 22.22
CA ALA A 562 46.81 16.60 22.49
C ALA A 562 47.21 15.29 21.76
N ALA A 563 46.30 14.68 20.98
CA ALA A 563 46.54 13.40 20.30
C ALA A 563 46.71 13.50 18.76
N ASP A 564 46.43 14.65 18.14
CA ASP A 564 46.27 14.76 16.67
C ASP A 564 47.30 15.65 15.94
N VAL A 565 48.56 15.71 16.41
CA VAL A 565 49.61 16.55 15.78
C VAL A 565 50.60 15.77 14.87
N GLU A 566 50.34 14.50 14.51
CA GLU A 566 51.29 13.73 13.66
C GLU A 566 50.79 13.27 12.28
N ASP A 567 49.70 13.80 11.71
CA ASP A 567 49.25 13.35 10.37
C ASP A 567 48.88 14.48 9.38
N ALA A 568 49.68 15.54 9.36
CA ALA A 568 49.62 16.60 8.35
C ALA A 568 50.86 16.60 7.45
N ASN A 569 51.05 15.56 6.63
CA ASN A 569 51.83 15.62 5.39
C ASN A 569 51.70 14.33 4.58
N LEU A 570 50.74 14.26 3.65
CA LEU A 570 50.75 13.30 2.52
C LEU A 570 49.79 13.77 1.42
N GLU A 571 50.14 14.85 0.72
CA GLU A 571 49.68 15.08 -0.65
C GLU A 571 50.71 14.48 -1.63
N GLN A 572 50.42 13.29 -2.15
CA GLN A 572 50.79 12.82 -3.50
C GLN A 572 50.19 11.43 -3.73
N ILE A 573 49.20 11.37 -4.62
CA ILE A 573 48.54 10.12 -5.05
C ILE A 573 49.48 9.39 -6.02
N ASP A 574 49.99 8.23 -5.58
CA ASP A 574 50.77 7.29 -6.38
C ASP A 574 49.84 6.37 -7.20
N PRO A 575 50.00 6.19 -8.53
CA PRO A 575 49.12 5.36 -9.36
C PRO A 575 49.25 3.83 -9.18
N VAL A 576 49.96 3.33 -8.15
CA VAL A 576 50.33 1.91 -8.01
C VAL A 576 49.55 1.17 -6.90
N LEU A 577 48.32 1.59 -6.58
CA LEU A 577 47.41 0.87 -5.67
C LEU A 577 46.33 0.07 -6.42
N LEU A 578 46.75 -0.89 -7.26
CA LEU A 578 45.85 -1.77 -8.01
C LEU A 578 45.86 -3.26 -7.58
N ASP A 579 46.64 -3.67 -6.56
CA ASP A 579 46.83 -5.10 -6.26
C ASP A 579 46.31 -5.61 -4.90
N GLU A 580 45.71 -4.78 -4.03
CA GLU A 580 45.18 -5.26 -2.72
C GLU A 580 43.65 -5.39 -2.65
N ASN A 581 42.95 -5.51 -3.78
CA ASN A 581 41.47 -5.42 -3.85
C ASN A 581 40.75 -6.74 -4.19
N GLU A 582 41.37 -7.90 -3.98
CA GLU A 582 40.82 -9.19 -4.47
C GLU A 582 39.67 -9.75 -3.64
N ASN A 583 39.67 -9.57 -2.31
CA ASN A 583 38.56 -10.05 -1.44
C ASN A 583 37.38 -9.06 -1.37
N ASP A 584 37.61 -7.79 -1.67
CA ASP A 584 36.56 -6.76 -1.69
C ASP A 584 35.78 -6.74 -3.01
N MET A 585 36.32 -7.33 -4.09
CA MET A 585 35.62 -7.39 -5.38
C MET A 585 34.54 -8.50 -5.41
N GLU A 586 34.77 -9.64 -4.76
CA GLU A 586 33.75 -10.69 -4.56
C GLU A 586 32.69 -10.27 -3.52
N ARG A 587 33.08 -9.61 -2.41
CA ARG A 587 32.12 -8.99 -1.46
C ARG A 587 31.35 -7.80 -2.06
N SER A 588 31.97 -7.06 -2.98
CA SER A 588 31.30 -5.99 -3.73
C SER A 588 30.26 -6.56 -4.70
N ALA A 589 30.47 -7.73 -5.31
CA ALA A 589 29.50 -8.31 -6.23
C ALA A 589 28.11 -8.51 -5.57
N ASP A 590 28.06 -9.02 -4.34
CA ASP A 590 26.84 -9.15 -3.52
C ASP A 590 26.25 -7.80 -3.08
N THR A 591 27.11 -6.79 -2.92
CA THR A 591 26.69 -5.43 -2.58
C THR A 591 26.05 -4.73 -3.78
N LEU A 592 26.55 -4.99 -5.00
CA LEU A 592 26.19 -4.31 -6.23
C LEU A 592 24.88 -4.81 -6.86
N THR A 593 24.46 -6.07 -6.68
CA THR A 593 23.25 -6.68 -7.32
C THR A 593 21.96 -5.94 -7.00
N ALA A 594 21.69 -5.67 -5.71
CA ALA A 594 20.37 -5.17 -5.25
C ALA A 594 20.01 -3.73 -5.62
N ASP A 595 20.97 -2.84 -5.92
CA ASP A 595 20.68 -1.44 -6.29
C ASP A 595 20.04 -1.30 -7.70
N LEU A 596 20.08 -2.37 -8.52
CA LEU A 596 19.50 -2.40 -9.87
C LEU A 596 18.27 -3.31 -10.01
N ASP A 597 17.93 -4.16 -9.04
CA ASP A 597 16.62 -4.86 -9.07
C ASP A 597 15.45 -3.88 -8.95
N ALA A 598 15.73 -2.70 -8.38
CA ALA A 598 14.83 -1.57 -8.41
C ALA A 598 14.71 -0.87 -9.78
N LEU A 599 15.62 -1.15 -10.71
CA LEU A 599 15.85 -0.40 -11.94
C LEU A 599 15.73 -1.27 -13.22
N GLU A 600 15.89 -2.59 -13.14
CA GLU A 600 15.71 -3.53 -14.27
C GLU A 600 14.25 -3.95 -14.49
N SER A 601 13.32 -3.61 -13.58
CA SER A 601 11.88 -3.82 -13.80
C SER A 601 11.30 -2.95 -14.94
N ASP A 602 12.06 -1.96 -15.45
CA ASP A 602 11.69 -1.21 -16.66
C ASP A 602 11.99 -2.01 -17.95
N ALA A 603 12.69 -3.14 -17.87
CA ALA A 603 13.03 -4.03 -19.00
C ALA A 603 12.42 -5.43 -18.86
N VAL A 604 11.13 -5.53 -18.48
CA VAL A 604 10.38 -6.78 -18.59
C VAL A 604 10.21 -7.11 -20.07
N GLN A 605 11.04 -8.02 -20.57
CA GLN A 605 10.78 -8.73 -21.82
C GLN A 605 9.53 -9.58 -21.62
N SER A 606 8.46 -9.21 -22.32
CA SER A 606 7.31 -10.09 -22.51
C SER A 606 7.77 -11.31 -23.31
N ASN A 607 7.73 -12.50 -22.71
CA ASN A 607 7.90 -13.74 -23.45
C ASN A 607 6.91 -13.79 -24.61
N GLY A 608 7.43 -14.05 -25.81
CA GLY A 608 6.78 -13.80 -27.08
C GLY A 608 5.62 -14.74 -27.39
N ASP A 609 4.43 -14.15 -27.45
CA ASP A 609 3.50 -14.35 -28.56
C ASP A 609 3.61 -13.12 -29.49
N PRO A 610 3.35 -13.23 -30.80
CA PRO A 610 3.37 -12.09 -31.71
C PRO A 610 2.17 -11.17 -31.42
N VAL A 611 2.33 -10.33 -30.40
CA VAL A 611 1.39 -9.26 -30.06
C VAL A 611 1.46 -8.22 -31.17
N ILE A 612 0.38 -8.13 -31.94
CA ILE A 612 0.09 -6.97 -32.78
C ILE A 612 0.28 -5.73 -31.91
N VAL A 613 1.29 -4.92 -32.23
CA VAL A 613 1.56 -3.64 -31.56
C VAL A 613 0.37 -2.71 -31.81
N ALA A 614 -0.67 -2.87 -31.00
CA ALA A 614 -1.65 -1.85 -30.75
C ALA A 614 -0.88 -0.73 -30.05
N LYS A 615 -0.70 0.40 -30.75
CA LYS A 615 -0.29 1.65 -30.12
C LYS A 615 -1.15 1.81 -28.86
N SER A 616 -0.52 1.62 -27.69
CA SER A 616 -1.15 1.77 -26.39
C SER A 616 -1.75 3.17 -26.33
N ALA A 617 -3.06 3.24 -26.49
CA ALA A 617 -3.86 4.44 -26.30
C ALA A 617 -4.06 4.72 -24.80
N ASN A 618 -3.11 4.35 -23.94
CA ASN A 618 -3.06 4.76 -22.54
C ASN A 618 -2.60 6.23 -22.49
N LYS A 619 -3.40 7.14 -23.05
CA LYS A 619 -3.41 8.49 -22.51
C LYS A 619 -3.84 8.32 -21.06
N PHE A 620 -3.03 8.82 -20.14
CA PHE A 620 -3.47 9.17 -18.78
C PHE A 620 -4.55 10.25 -18.95
N ALA A 621 -5.74 9.85 -19.36
CA ALA A 621 -6.91 10.68 -19.24
C ALA A 621 -7.25 10.64 -17.75
N ALA A 622 -7.05 11.77 -17.10
CA ALA A 622 -7.71 12.13 -15.85
C ALA A 622 -9.13 11.54 -15.82
N ARG A 623 -9.42 10.65 -14.86
CA ARG A 623 -10.79 10.18 -14.66
C ARG A 623 -11.59 11.31 -14.01
N PRO A 624 -12.70 11.76 -14.60
CA PRO A 624 -13.58 12.71 -13.96
C PRO A 624 -14.12 12.08 -12.67
N LEU A 625 -13.97 12.75 -11.53
CA LEU A 625 -14.57 12.25 -10.30
C LEU A 625 -16.04 12.54 -10.32
N ALA A 626 -16.82 11.51 -10.00
CA ALA A 626 -18.21 11.71 -9.66
C ALA A 626 -18.34 12.70 -8.50
N ARG A 627 -19.37 13.53 -8.59
CA ARG A 627 -19.84 14.38 -7.50
C ARG A 627 -20.03 13.49 -6.26
N HIS A 628 -19.37 13.83 -5.15
CA HIS A 628 -19.41 13.09 -3.89
C HIS A 628 -18.77 11.68 -3.89
N SER A 629 -17.72 11.44 -4.68
CA SER A 629 -16.88 10.24 -4.52
C SER A 629 -16.38 10.06 -3.08
N LEU A 630 -16.01 8.85 -2.64
CA LEU A 630 -15.31 8.65 -1.36
C LEU A 630 -14.08 9.56 -1.17
N LEU A 631 -13.44 9.94 -2.28
CA LEU A 631 -12.27 10.82 -2.32
C LEU A 631 -12.62 12.30 -2.43
N SER A 632 -13.91 12.64 -2.54
CA SER A 632 -14.35 14.03 -2.37
C SER A 632 -13.86 14.55 -1.03
N ASP A 633 -13.38 15.80 -1.06
CA ASP A 633 -12.88 16.54 0.10
C ASP A 633 -11.64 15.92 0.77
N LEU A 634 -11.08 14.81 0.26
CA LEU A 634 -9.89 14.18 0.84
C LEU A 634 -8.68 15.12 0.79
N SER A 635 -8.50 15.82 -0.33
CA SER A 635 -7.45 16.83 -0.47
C SER A 635 -7.68 18.00 0.49
N GLU A 636 -8.92 18.45 0.64
CA GLU A 636 -9.27 19.55 1.55
C GLU A 636 -9.03 19.16 3.01
N LEU A 637 -9.45 17.96 3.42
CA LEU A 637 -9.18 17.41 4.76
C LEU A 637 -7.68 17.24 5.05
N LEU A 638 -6.84 17.08 4.02
CA LEU A 638 -5.40 16.90 4.19
C LEU A 638 -4.61 18.22 4.15
N TYR A 639 -5.02 19.17 3.31
CA TYR A 639 -4.23 20.37 3.02
C TYR A 639 -4.93 21.69 3.35
N ASP A 640 -6.26 21.71 3.39
CA ASP A 640 -7.10 22.90 3.60
C ASP A 640 -8.01 22.71 4.82
N GLN A 641 -7.41 22.21 5.91
CA GLN A 641 -8.12 21.83 7.13
C GLN A 641 -8.79 23.04 7.79
N PRO A 642 -10.08 22.94 8.18
CA PRO A 642 -10.70 23.97 8.99
C PRO A 642 -10.04 23.99 10.38
N SER A 643 -9.86 25.18 10.95
CA SER A 643 -9.21 25.34 12.27
C SER A 643 -9.93 24.63 13.42
N SER A 644 -11.19 24.23 13.21
CA SER A 644 -12.01 23.47 14.17
C SER A 644 -11.83 21.96 14.06
N LEU A 645 -11.16 21.44 13.01
CA LEU A 645 -11.02 20.01 12.78
C LEU A 645 -10.19 19.37 13.89
N SER A 646 -10.82 18.48 14.65
CA SER A 646 -10.11 17.71 15.68
C SER A 646 -9.38 16.50 15.08
N GLU A 647 -8.36 15.99 15.78
CA GLU A 647 -7.67 14.77 15.36
C GLU A 647 -8.61 13.57 15.30
N THR A 648 -9.52 13.46 16.27
CA THR A 648 -10.54 12.41 16.32
C THR A 648 -11.47 12.46 15.12
N GLU A 649 -11.96 13.65 14.77
CA GLU A 649 -12.84 13.85 13.61
C GLU A 649 -12.11 13.57 12.29
N PHE A 650 -10.88 14.06 12.13
CA PHE A 650 -10.05 13.75 10.97
C PHE A 650 -9.84 12.23 10.82
N ALA A 651 -9.42 11.56 11.89
CA ALA A 651 -9.13 10.14 11.86
C ALA A 651 -10.40 9.31 11.59
N SER A 652 -11.54 9.66 12.18
CA SER A 652 -12.82 9.01 11.88
C SER A 652 -13.21 9.19 10.41
N ASN A 653 -13.00 10.37 9.83
CA ASN A 653 -13.23 10.60 8.40
C ASN A 653 -12.29 9.74 7.53
N MET A 654 -11.00 9.65 7.89
CA MET A 654 -10.03 8.83 7.15
C MET A 654 -10.32 7.33 7.26
N VAL A 655 -10.67 6.83 8.46
CA VAL A 655 -11.06 5.43 8.67
C VAL A 655 -12.29 5.11 7.82
N THR A 656 -13.31 5.95 7.85
CA THR A 656 -14.51 5.76 7.02
C THR A 656 -14.16 5.76 5.53
N LYS A 657 -13.46 6.79 5.03
CA LYS A 657 -13.16 6.93 3.58
C LYS A 657 -12.17 5.87 3.05
N LEU A 658 -11.23 5.40 3.87
CA LEU A 658 -10.14 4.50 3.44
C LEU A 658 -10.36 3.04 3.82
N ASN A 659 -11.43 2.72 4.55
CA ASN A 659 -11.85 1.34 4.83
C ASN A 659 -12.76 0.80 3.71
N HIS A 660 -12.40 0.98 2.44
CA HIS A 660 -13.15 0.42 1.31
C HIS A 660 -12.24 -0.39 0.38
N LEU A 661 -12.76 -1.51 -0.12
CA LEU A 661 -12.01 -2.48 -0.94
C LEU A 661 -12.41 -2.44 -2.43
N HIS A 662 -12.96 -1.31 -2.86
CA HIS A 662 -13.34 -1.02 -4.24
C HIS A 662 -12.77 0.33 -4.69
N CYS A 663 -12.79 0.62 -6.00
CA CYS A 663 -12.43 1.94 -6.50
C CYS A 663 -13.39 2.99 -5.92
N ALA A 664 -12.87 4.15 -5.57
CA ALA A 664 -13.66 5.21 -4.92
C ALA A 664 -14.79 5.80 -5.78
N ASP A 665 -14.72 5.59 -7.09
CA ASP A 665 -15.67 6.02 -8.09
C ASP A 665 -16.57 4.87 -8.56
N ARG A 666 -16.45 3.67 -7.99
CA ARG A 666 -17.19 2.49 -8.45
C ARG A 666 -18.68 2.53 -8.15
N PHE A 667 -19.05 3.08 -7.00
CA PHE A 667 -20.43 3.20 -6.54
C PHE A 667 -20.88 4.66 -6.55
N TYR A 668 -22.19 4.88 -6.55
CA TYR A 668 -22.74 6.20 -6.29
C TYR A 668 -22.57 6.56 -4.80
N PRO A 669 -22.67 7.85 -4.44
CA PRO A 669 -22.53 8.30 -3.07
C PRO A 669 -23.57 7.62 -2.15
N ASN A 670 -23.14 7.14 -0.99
CA ASN A 670 -23.97 6.41 -0.02
C ASN A 670 -24.50 5.05 -0.53
N GLN A 671 -23.90 4.53 -1.60
CA GLN A 671 -24.14 3.19 -2.14
C GLN A 671 -22.89 2.33 -2.12
N GLU A 672 -21.85 2.79 -1.43
CA GLU A 672 -20.65 2.01 -1.22
C GLU A 672 -21.00 0.77 -0.39
N PRO A 673 -20.40 -0.39 -0.72
CA PRO A 673 -20.42 -1.56 0.15
C PRO A 673 -20.04 -1.22 1.58
N HIS A 674 -20.49 -2.06 2.52
CA HIS A 674 -20.10 -1.89 3.92
C HIS A 674 -18.58 -1.78 4.07
N PRO A 675 -18.08 -0.83 4.89
CA PRO A 675 -16.65 -0.63 5.07
C PRO A 675 -15.91 -1.93 5.41
N GLY A 676 -14.79 -2.18 4.74
CA GLY A 676 -13.96 -3.37 4.88
C GLY A 676 -14.50 -4.62 4.18
N THR A 677 -15.63 -4.51 3.47
CA THR A 677 -16.29 -5.63 2.79
C THR A 677 -16.52 -5.33 1.31
N LEU A 678 -17.10 -6.32 0.61
CA LEU A 678 -17.75 -6.13 -0.68
C LEU A 678 -19.20 -6.62 -0.59
N SER A 679 -19.89 -6.33 0.52
CA SER A 679 -21.30 -6.64 0.73
C SER A 679 -22.16 -5.42 0.44
N CYS A 680 -23.26 -5.64 -0.29
CA CYS A 680 -24.25 -4.61 -0.59
C CYS A 680 -24.77 -3.97 0.69
N ILE A 681 -24.74 -2.63 0.78
CA ILE A 681 -25.18 -1.88 1.97
C ILE A 681 -26.68 -2.04 2.29
N ALA A 682 -27.47 -2.51 1.32
CA ALA A 682 -28.91 -2.61 1.42
C ALA A 682 -29.43 -4.02 1.72
N CYS A 683 -28.73 -5.08 1.29
CA CYS A 683 -29.17 -6.47 1.48
C CYS A 683 -28.08 -7.43 2.00
N ASP A 684 -26.89 -6.93 2.31
CA ASP A 684 -25.70 -7.70 2.74
C ASP A 684 -25.19 -8.74 1.73
N GLU A 685 -25.78 -8.83 0.53
CA GLU A 685 -25.36 -9.78 -0.49
C GLU A 685 -23.92 -9.49 -0.95
N SER A 686 -23.11 -10.53 -1.08
CA SER A 686 -21.74 -10.43 -1.56
C SER A 686 -21.71 -10.02 -3.03
N LEU A 687 -21.06 -8.89 -3.32
CA LEU A 687 -20.85 -8.38 -4.67
C LEU A 687 -19.69 -9.05 -5.42
N ILE A 688 -18.95 -9.93 -4.74
CA ILE A 688 -17.81 -10.63 -5.32
C ILE A 688 -18.23 -11.47 -6.53
N GLY A 689 -17.63 -11.20 -7.69
CA GLY A 689 -17.90 -11.92 -8.93
C GLY A 689 -19.18 -11.46 -9.65
N MET A 690 -19.93 -10.50 -9.10
CA MET A 690 -21.08 -9.92 -9.79
C MET A 690 -20.61 -9.05 -10.95
N LEU A 691 -21.17 -9.30 -12.13
CA LEU A 691 -21.11 -8.37 -13.24
C LEU A 691 -22.10 -7.25 -12.91
N HIS A 692 -21.64 -5.99 -12.94
CA HIS A 692 -22.47 -4.81 -12.64
C HIS A 692 -22.92 -4.69 -11.17
N GLU A 693 -22.01 -4.90 -10.22
CA GLU A 693 -22.27 -4.74 -8.78
C GLU A 693 -22.90 -3.38 -8.40
N ASN A 694 -22.54 -2.30 -9.08
CA ASN A 694 -23.14 -0.99 -8.87
C ASN A 694 -24.64 -0.96 -9.23
N GLU A 695 -25.03 -1.61 -10.34
CA GLU A 695 -26.45 -1.70 -10.74
C GLU A 695 -27.26 -2.50 -9.71
N HIS A 696 -26.66 -3.57 -9.15
CA HIS A 696 -27.28 -4.30 -8.04
C HIS A 696 -27.52 -3.38 -6.85
N VAL A 697 -26.51 -2.64 -6.38
CA VAL A 697 -26.66 -1.79 -5.19
C VAL A 697 -27.69 -0.68 -5.41
N VAL A 698 -27.66 -0.03 -6.58
CA VAL A 698 -28.68 0.98 -6.96
C VAL A 698 -30.07 0.39 -6.85
N LEU A 699 -30.33 -0.73 -7.53
CA LEU A 699 -31.66 -1.35 -7.54
C LEU A 699 -32.07 -1.89 -6.16
N CYS A 700 -31.11 -2.40 -5.39
CA CYS A 700 -31.35 -2.92 -4.06
C CYS A 700 -31.73 -1.79 -3.10
N GLN A 701 -30.98 -0.69 -3.09
CA GLN A 701 -31.31 0.49 -2.28
C GLN A 701 -32.68 1.06 -2.65
N GLY A 702 -33.00 1.14 -3.95
CA GLY A 702 -34.32 1.58 -4.41
C GLY A 702 -35.46 0.69 -3.91
N ARG A 703 -35.26 -0.64 -3.89
CA ARG A 703 -36.23 -1.58 -3.29
C ARG A 703 -36.38 -1.39 -1.79
N THR A 704 -35.27 -1.25 -1.05
CA THR A 704 -35.29 -1.02 0.39
C THR A 704 -36.01 0.29 0.73
N MET A 705 -35.69 1.37 0.03
CA MET A 705 -36.35 2.66 0.22
C MET A 705 -37.83 2.63 -0.16
N ALA A 706 -38.20 1.94 -1.24
CA ALA A 706 -39.60 1.73 -1.60
C ALA A 706 -40.36 0.94 -0.52
N GLN A 707 -39.72 -0.06 0.10
CA GLN A 707 -40.32 -0.82 1.20
C GLN A 707 -40.56 0.07 2.42
N LEU A 708 -39.55 0.85 2.85
CA LEU A 708 -39.68 1.81 3.95
C LEU A 708 -40.78 2.85 3.67
N THR A 709 -40.85 3.34 2.43
CA THR A 709 -41.91 4.26 1.98
C THR A 709 -43.28 3.60 2.07
N MET A 710 -43.40 2.34 1.67
CA MET A 710 -44.66 1.59 1.75
C MET A 710 -45.10 1.36 3.21
N GLU A 711 -44.16 1.06 4.10
CA GLU A 711 -44.43 0.90 5.53
C GLU A 711 -44.93 2.22 6.14
N SER A 712 -44.28 3.34 5.81
CA SER A 712 -44.73 4.69 6.22
C SER A 712 -46.13 5.02 5.69
N LEU A 713 -46.42 4.69 4.43
CA LEU A 713 -47.76 4.89 3.85
C LEU A 713 -48.84 4.07 4.55
N LYS A 714 -48.55 2.81 4.90
CA LYS A 714 -49.47 1.94 5.65
C LYS A 714 -49.70 2.45 7.07
N GLU A 715 -48.66 2.96 7.72
CA GLU A 715 -48.78 3.58 9.04
C GLU A 715 -49.71 4.79 8.96
N LYS A 716 -49.50 5.69 8.00
CA LYS A 716 -50.39 6.84 7.75
C LYS A 716 -51.83 6.40 7.45
N GLU A 717 -52.01 5.39 6.61
CA GLU A 717 -53.33 4.80 6.29
C GLU A 717 -54.06 4.31 7.56
N SER A 718 -53.33 3.80 8.55
CA SER A 718 -53.93 3.37 9.83
C SER A 718 -54.34 4.51 10.76
N THR A 719 -53.77 5.71 10.57
CA THR A 719 -54.02 6.88 11.42
C THR A 719 -55.15 7.78 10.91
N ILE A 720 -55.46 7.74 9.61
CA ILE A 720 -56.45 8.62 8.98
C ILE A 720 -57.69 7.78 8.60
N PRO A 721 -58.92 8.21 8.94
CA PRO A 721 -60.13 7.52 8.51
C PRO A 721 -60.15 7.34 6.98
N ALA A 722 -60.33 6.10 6.51
CA ALA A 722 -60.30 5.78 5.09
C ALA A 722 -61.31 6.64 4.32
N CYS A 723 -60.84 7.33 3.28
CA CYS A 723 -61.74 8.06 2.40
C CYS A 723 -62.58 7.05 1.60
N THR A 724 -63.89 7.27 1.55
CA THR A 724 -64.83 6.37 0.85
C THR A 724 -65.12 6.80 -0.59
N THR A 725 -64.59 7.94 -1.03
CA THR A 725 -64.85 8.53 -2.36
C THR A 725 -63.57 8.97 -3.04
N CYS A 726 -63.53 8.81 -4.36
CA CYS A 726 -62.39 9.19 -5.19
C CYS A 726 -62.26 10.71 -5.33
N SER A 727 -61.19 11.32 -4.80
CA SER A 727 -60.89 12.76 -4.88
C SER A 727 -60.41 13.24 -6.26
N MET A 728 -60.67 12.47 -7.32
CA MET A 728 -60.15 12.76 -8.66
C MET A 728 -61.11 13.62 -9.48
N THR A 729 -60.55 14.44 -10.37
CA THR A 729 -61.36 15.16 -11.37
C THR A 729 -61.59 14.28 -12.59
N VAL A 730 -62.82 14.24 -13.13
CA VAL A 730 -63.07 13.49 -14.38
C VAL A 730 -62.55 14.31 -15.57
N PRO A 731 -61.73 13.73 -16.46
CA PRO A 731 -61.23 14.40 -17.65
C PRO A 731 -62.31 15.18 -18.42
N GLY A 732 -62.09 16.47 -18.64
CA GLY A 732 -63.02 17.35 -19.36
C GLY A 732 -64.28 17.75 -18.58
N ARG A 733 -64.38 17.42 -17.27
CA ARG A 733 -65.49 17.82 -16.40
C ARG A 733 -64.96 18.42 -15.10
N LYS A 734 -65.43 19.61 -14.72
CA LYS A 734 -65.11 20.26 -13.42
C LYS A 734 -65.84 19.63 -12.21
N LYS A 735 -66.09 18.32 -12.25
CA LYS A 735 -66.84 17.63 -11.18
C LYS A 735 -65.96 16.55 -10.56
N PRO A 736 -66.05 16.35 -9.23
CA PRO A 736 -65.34 15.28 -8.54
C PRO A 736 -65.86 13.93 -9.02
N CYS A 737 -64.98 12.93 -8.95
CA CYS A 737 -65.32 11.57 -9.26
C CYS A 737 -66.33 11.04 -8.25
N THR A 738 -67.45 10.51 -8.75
CA THR A 738 -68.49 9.94 -7.88
C THR A 738 -68.20 8.48 -7.49
N TYR A 739 -67.02 7.96 -7.84
CA TYR A 739 -66.65 6.59 -7.54
C TYR A 739 -66.39 6.42 -6.04
N LYS A 740 -67.05 5.42 -5.45
CA LYS A 740 -66.83 5.05 -4.05
C LYS A 740 -65.85 3.89 -3.96
N TYR A 741 -64.88 4.02 -3.06
CA TYR A 741 -63.93 2.96 -2.78
C TYR A 741 -64.66 1.83 -2.03
N ASN A 742 -65.03 0.76 -2.74
CA ASN A 742 -65.55 -0.48 -2.14
C ASN A 742 -64.38 -1.39 -1.72
N ASP A 743 -64.54 -2.33 -0.79
CA ASP A 743 -63.43 -3.20 -0.36
C ASP A 743 -62.77 -4.07 -1.46
N ASP A 744 -63.37 -4.15 -2.66
CA ASP A 744 -62.85 -4.92 -3.80
C ASP A 744 -61.69 -4.20 -4.52
N THR A 745 -60.48 -4.74 -4.27
CA THR A 745 -59.18 -4.27 -4.77
C THR A 745 -59.05 -4.15 -6.29
N SER A 746 -59.78 -4.97 -7.05
CA SER A 746 -59.66 -5.01 -8.52
C SER A 746 -60.30 -3.79 -9.19
N SER A 747 -61.34 -3.25 -8.55
CA SER A 747 -62.16 -2.16 -9.09
C SER A 747 -61.46 -0.79 -8.99
N HIS A 748 -60.61 -0.58 -7.97
CA HIS A 748 -59.92 0.70 -7.72
C HIS A 748 -58.80 0.97 -8.72
N ARG A 749 -57.96 -0.05 -8.98
CA ARG A 749 -56.83 0.06 -9.90
C ARG A 749 -57.32 0.34 -11.32
N SER A 750 -58.38 -0.36 -11.73
CA SER A 750 -59.07 -0.15 -13.01
C SER A 750 -59.68 1.25 -13.09
N HIS A 751 -60.34 1.70 -12.01
CA HIS A 751 -60.93 3.03 -11.95
C HIS A 751 -59.91 4.16 -12.12
N SER A 752 -58.82 4.19 -11.33
CA SER A 752 -57.79 5.24 -11.45
C SER A 752 -57.18 5.29 -12.86
N LYS A 753 -57.00 4.12 -13.50
CA LYS A 753 -56.42 4.03 -14.83
C LYS A 753 -57.41 4.43 -15.92
N HIS A 754 -58.65 3.96 -15.90
CA HIS A 754 -59.58 4.13 -17.03
C HIS A 754 -60.47 5.37 -16.91
N ALA A 755 -60.85 5.78 -15.71
CA ALA A 755 -61.75 6.91 -15.51
C ALA A 755 -61.03 8.27 -15.55
N HIS A 756 -59.71 8.27 -15.33
CA HIS A 756 -58.93 9.49 -15.16
C HIS A 756 -57.73 9.65 -16.08
N GLN A 757 -57.43 8.64 -16.90
CA GLN A 757 -56.49 8.81 -18.01
C GLN A 757 -57.23 9.59 -19.12
N ALA A 758 -57.19 10.92 -19.03
CA ALA A 758 -57.64 11.79 -20.09
C ALA A 758 -56.85 11.51 -21.39
N LYS A 759 -57.34 12.01 -22.53
CA LYS A 759 -56.49 12.16 -23.72
C LYS A 759 -55.34 13.15 -23.47
N SER A 760 -55.46 14.06 -22.49
CA SER A 760 -54.35 14.84 -21.96
C SER A 760 -53.57 13.98 -20.94
N LYS A 761 -52.25 14.05 -20.94
CA LYS A 761 -51.40 13.20 -20.09
C LYS A 761 -51.37 13.64 -18.60
N GLU A 762 -52.25 14.55 -18.20
CA GLU A 762 -52.25 15.22 -16.89
C GLU A 762 -53.20 14.55 -15.90
N TYR A 763 -52.75 14.33 -14.66
CA TYR A 763 -53.56 13.80 -13.56
C TYR A 763 -53.87 14.94 -12.57
N VAL A 764 -55.16 15.20 -12.29
CA VAL A 764 -55.56 16.36 -11.47
C VAL A 764 -56.28 15.93 -10.20
N CYS A 765 -55.76 16.33 -9.05
CA CYS A 765 -56.45 16.20 -7.77
C CYS A 765 -57.56 17.26 -7.67
N PHE A 766 -58.82 16.84 -7.45
CA PHE A 766 -59.94 17.77 -7.37
C PHE A 766 -59.87 18.66 -6.12
N ASP A 767 -59.51 18.05 -4.98
CA ASP A 767 -59.56 18.71 -3.68
C ASP A 767 -58.46 19.76 -3.52
N HIS A 768 -57.28 19.52 -4.12
CA HIS A 768 -56.14 20.44 -4.06
C HIS A 768 -55.95 21.28 -5.33
N ALA A 769 -56.66 20.97 -6.42
CA ALA A 769 -56.45 21.57 -7.74
C ALA A 769 -54.98 21.50 -8.22
N THR A 770 -54.28 20.43 -7.84
CA THR A 770 -52.88 20.18 -8.22
C THR A 770 -52.81 19.21 -9.39
N ASP A 771 -52.00 19.57 -10.39
CA ASP A 771 -51.72 18.76 -11.57
C ASP A 771 -50.45 17.94 -11.37
N TYR A 772 -50.44 16.71 -11.89
CA TYR A 772 -49.34 15.77 -11.80
C TYR A 772 -49.04 15.17 -13.18
N ASP A 773 -47.77 15.21 -13.56
CA ASP A 773 -47.26 14.59 -14.79
C ASP A 773 -47.02 13.08 -14.64
N SER A 774 -46.84 12.63 -13.40
CA SER A 774 -46.58 11.24 -13.05
C SER A 774 -47.80 10.61 -12.37
N LEU A 775 -48.30 9.52 -12.95
CA LEU A 775 -49.34 8.69 -12.31
C LEU A 775 -48.89 8.14 -10.95
N HIS A 776 -47.58 7.99 -10.75
CA HIS A 776 -47.01 7.48 -9.51
C HIS A 776 -47.10 8.52 -8.40
N ASP A 777 -46.64 9.74 -8.66
CA ASP A 777 -46.77 10.88 -7.74
C ASP A 777 -48.22 11.11 -7.36
N PHE A 778 -49.10 11.11 -8.37
CA PHE A 778 -50.53 11.29 -8.15
C PHE A 778 -51.13 10.23 -7.21
N ARG A 779 -50.75 8.96 -7.36
CA ARG A 779 -51.22 7.89 -6.47
C ARG A 779 -50.69 8.02 -5.06
N VAL A 780 -49.41 8.39 -4.92
CA VAL A 780 -48.81 8.60 -3.59
C VAL A 780 -49.52 9.76 -2.89
N HIS A 781 -49.78 10.87 -3.59
CA HIS A 781 -50.57 12.00 -3.09
C HIS A 781 -51.96 11.58 -2.61
N LEU A 782 -52.69 10.75 -3.37
CA LEU A 782 -54.00 10.25 -2.93
C LEU A 782 -53.92 9.48 -1.61
N ILE A 783 -52.85 8.71 -1.39
CA ILE A 783 -52.67 7.96 -0.15
C ILE A 783 -52.32 8.91 1.00
N THR A 784 -51.38 9.84 0.78
CA THR A 784 -50.89 10.73 1.83
C THR A 784 -51.89 11.80 2.23
N GLU A 785 -52.53 12.46 1.27
CA GLU A 785 -53.38 13.63 1.51
C GLU A 785 -54.88 13.29 1.54
N HIS A 786 -55.29 12.17 0.95
CA HIS A 786 -56.70 11.78 0.85
C HIS A 786 -57.03 10.44 1.50
N ALA A 787 -56.11 9.85 2.28
CA ALA A 787 -56.30 8.56 2.94
C ALA A 787 -56.84 7.47 1.98
N ALA A 788 -56.43 7.52 0.71
CA ALA A 788 -56.76 6.46 -0.23
C ALA A 788 -56.02 5.18 0.19
N PRO A 789 -56.61 3.99 -0.01
CA PRO A 789 -55.97 2.76 0.42
C PRO A 789 -54.70 2.51 -0.39
N SER A 790 -53.63 2.06 0.26
CA SER A 790 -52.34 1.76 -0.40
C SER A 790 -52.45 0.68 -1.50
N LYS A 791 -53.56 -0.07 -1.52
CA LYS A 791 -53.95 -1.03 -2.56
C LYS A 791 -54.12 -0.42 -3.96
N ILE A 792 -54.24 0.91 -4.11
CA ILE A 792 -54.28 1.57 -5.42
C ILE A 792 -52.94 1.49 -6.17
N LEU A 793 -51.85 1.18 -5.45
CA LEU A 793 -50.52 1.03 -6.01
C LEU A 793 -50.42 -0.27 -6.83
N PRO A 794 -49.92 -0.21 -8.07
CA PRO A 794 -49.87 -1.39 -8.92
C PRO A 794 -48.86 -2.44 -8.42
N LEU A 795 -49.36 -3.60 -7.99
CA LEU A 795 -48.54 -4.78 -7.73
C LEU A 795 -48.10 -5.45 -9.05
N LYS A 796 -46.88 -6.00 -9.08
CA LYS A 796 -46.45 -6.93 -10.14
C LYS A 796 -47.21 -8.25 -10.00
N SER A 797 -47.73 -8.75 -11.12
CA SER A 797 -48.79 -9.77 -11.20
C SER A 797 -48.45 -11.16 -10.63
N ALA A 798 -47.19 -11.44 -10.30
CA ALA A 798 -46.72 -12.79 -9.96
C ALA A 798 -46.17 -12.96 -8.53
N GLY A 799 -46.00 -11.89 -7.74
CA GLY A 799 -45.35 -12.00 -6.42
C GLY A 799 -45.79 -10.99 -5.37
N GLY A 800 -46.77 -10.12 -5.65
CA GLY A 800 -47.22 -9.11 -4.69
C GLY A 800 -46.15 -8.04 -4.36
N VAL A 801 -45.04 -7.99 -5.10
CA VAL A 801 -43.99 -6.98 -4.92
C VAL A 801 -44.36 -5.73 -5.72
N ILE A 802 -44.34 -4.57 -5.06
CA ILE A 802 -44.55 -3.25 -5.68
C ILE A 802 -43.32 -2.94 -6.54
N ASN A 803 -43.51 -2.36 -7.73
CA ASN A 803 -42.39 -1.84 -8.50
C ASN A 803 -41.79 -0.63 -7.76
N PRO A 804 -40.49 -0.61 -7.39
CA PRO A 804 -39.90 0.48 -6.63
C PRO A 804 -40.19 1.87 -7.21
N ASP A 805 -40.13 2.01 -8.54
CA ASP A 805 -40.37 3.27 -9.29
C ASP A 805 -41.74 3.93 -9.02
N ILE A 806 -42.69 3.18 -8.45
CA ILE A 806 -44.01 3.69 -8.05
C ILE A 806 -43.91 4.54 -6.78
N LEU A 807 -43.01 4.19 -5.87
CA LEU A 807 -42.90 4.77 -4.53
C LEU A 807 -41.69 5.69 -4.40
N VAL A 808 -40.64 5.39 -5.14
CA VAL A 808 -39.41 6.17 -5.20
C VAL A 808 -39.10 6.51 -6.65
N PHE A 809 -38.28 7.54 -6.87
CA PHE A 809 -37.67 7.80 -8.17
C PHE A 809 -36.17 8.05 -7.99
N TRP A 810 -35.39 7.75 -9.02
CA TRP A 810 -33.96 7.99 -9.02
C TRP A 810 -33.67 9.37 -9.60
N CYS A 811 -32.97 10.22 -8.84
CA CYS A 811 -32.45 11.47 -9.37
C CYS A 811 -30.99 11.28 -9.79
N LYS A 812 -30.71 11.29 -11.10
CA LYS A 812 -29.34 11.12 -11.63
C LYS A 812 -28.38 12.27 -11.31
N LEU A 813 -28.89 13.44 -10.91
CA LEU A 813 -28.09 14.60 -10.51
C LEU A 813 -27.70 14.53 -9.04
N CYS A 814 -28.64 14.16 -8.16
CA CYS A 814 -28.34 13.85 -6.77
C CYS A 814 -27.65 12.48 -6.59
N GLN A 815 -27.81 11.58 -7.56
CA GLN A 815 -27.34 10.19 -7.51
C GLN A 815 -27.88 9.42 -6.28
N VAL A 816 -29.16 9.65 -5.96
CA VAL A 816 -29.87 8.98 -4.86
C VAL A 816 -31.31 8.64 -5.26
N TRP A 817 -31.89 7.67 -4.55
CA TRP A 817 -33.33 7.42 -4.58
C TRP A 817 -34.06 8.43 -3.70
N ILE A 818 -35.21 8.91 -4.16
CA ILE A 818 -36.03 9.89 -3.47
C ILE A 818 -37.43 9.32 -3.29
N PRO A 819 -37.97 9.28 -2.06
CA PRO A 819 -39.35 8.91 -1.82
C PRO A 819 -40.31 9.94 -2.42
N ARG A 820 -41.28 9.46 -3.22
CA ARG A 820 -42.35 10.31 -3.76
C ARG A 820 -43.28 10.89 -2.68
N THR A 821 -43.18 10.36 -1.45
CA THR A 821 -43.86 10.91 -0.27
C THR A 821 -43.19 12.16 0.29
N GLU A 822 -41.91 12.39 -0.03
CA GLU A 822 -41.15 13.55 0.45
C GLU A 822 -41.15 14.69 -0.56
N CYS A 823 -41.05 14.37 -1.85
CA CYS A 823 -41.03 15.37 -2.91
C CYS A 823 -41.62 14.80 -4.22
N LEU A 824 -42.35 15.63 -4.96
CA LEU A 824 -42.82 15.28 -6.29
C LEU A 824 -41.64 15.28 -7.27
N GLU A 825 -41.60 14.30 -8.17
CA GLU A 825 -40.45 14.14 -9.08
C GLU A 825 -40.22 15.39 -9.94
N GLN A 826 -41.29 15.99 -10.46
CA GLN A 826 -41.20 17.20 -11.27
C GLN A 826 -40.72 18.42 -10.47
N GLU A 827 -41.17 18.57 -9.22
CA GLU A 827 -40.74 19.66 -8.35
C GLU A 827 -39.26 19.53 -8.02
N HIS A 828 -38.81 18.32 -7.69
CA HIS A 828 -37.41 18.02 -7.45
C HIS A 828 -36.54 18.31 -8.69
N LEU A 829 -36.92 17.80 -9.86
CA LEU A 829 -36.17 18.01 -11.11
C LEU A 829 -36.14 19.47 -11.55
N ARG A 830 -37.17 20.26 -11.21
CA ARG A 830 -37.17 21.71 -11.47
C ARG A 830 -36.07 22.42 -10.68
N GLY A 831 -35.77 21.96 -9.46
CA GLY A 831 -34.65 22.47 -8.65
C GLY A 831 -33.27 22.23 -9.28
N HIS A 832 -33.18 21.40 -10.31
CA HIS A 832 -31.93 20.98 -10.94
C HIS A 832 -31.65 21.58 -12.32
N ILE A 833 -32.45 22.53 -12.80
CA ILE A 833 -32.25 23.14 -14.13
C ILE A 833 -30.85 23.75 -14.26
N ASP A 834 -30.39 24.45 -13.22
CA ASP A 834 -29.06 25.08 -13.20
C ASP A 834 -27.93 24.04 -13.09
N ASP A 835 -28.16 22.93 -12.38
CA ASP A 835 -27.22 21.81 -12.31
C ASP A 835 -27.05 21.14 -13.68
N VAL A 836 -28.13 21.00 -14.47
CA VAL A 836 -28.06 20.46 -15.84
C VAL A 836 -27.23 21.34 -16.74
N GLN A 837 -27.44 22.66 -16.69
CA GLN A 837 -26.64 23.60 -17.46
C GLN A 837 -25.16 23.50 -17.10
N SER A 838 -24.86 23.47 -15.80
CA SER A 838 -23.50 23.34 -15.28
C SER A 838 -22.85 22.02 -15.69
N ALA A 839 -23.62 20.92 -15.66
CA ALA A 839 -23.15 19.60 -16.08
C ALA A 839 -22.86 19.56 -17.59
N ILE A 840 -23.74 20.09 -18.44
CA ILE A 840 -23.53 20.12 -19.89
C ILE A 840 -22.37 21.04 -20.27
N ALA A 841 -22.23 22.20 -19.61
CA ALA A 841 -21.10 23.10 -19.84
C ALA A 841 -19.76 22.44 -19.50
N SER A 842 -19.73 21.62 -18.43
CA SER A 842 -18.50 20.98 -17.94
C SER A 842 -18.17 19.66 -18.64
N HIS A 843 -19.20 18.89 -19.04
CA HIS A 843 -19.04 17.49 -19.47
C HIS A 843 -19.73 17.16 -20.81
N GLY A 844 -20.42 18.13 -21.42
CA GLY A 844 -21.21 17.92 -22.62
C GLY A 844 -22.48 17.10 -22.38
N PHE A 845 -23.26 16.92 -23.46
CA PHE A 845 -24.53 16.18 -23.40
C PHE A 845 -24.35 14.68 -23.17
N ALA A 846 -23.23 14.13 -23.64
CA ALA A 846 -22.93 12.70 -23.48
C ALA A 846 -22.70 12.32 -22.02
N GLY A 847 -22.41 13.27 -21.13
CA GLY A 847 -22.01 12.97 -19.75
C GLY A 847 -20.69 12.19 -19.70
N VAL A 848 -20.44 11.55 -18.55
CA VAL A 848 -19.24 10.73 -18.33
C VAL A 848 -19.68 9.35 -17.84
N PHE A 849 -19.43 8.32 -18.64
CA PHE A 849 -19.73 6.93 -18.28
C PHE A 849 -18.44 6.18 -17.94
N GLU A 850 -18.28 5.84 -16.67
CA GLU A 850 -17.11 5.12 -16.15
C GLU A 850 -17.55 4.05 -15.16
N SER A 851 -16.77 2.96 -15.06
CA SER A 851 -17.02 1.88 -14.10
C SER A 851 -18.46 1.31 -14.15
N TYR A 852 -19.06 1.24 -15.34
CA TYR A 852 -20.44 0.80 -15.60
C TYR A 852 -21.52 1.69 -14.95
N ARG A 853 -21.24 2.97 -14.71
CA ARG A 853 -22.23 3.96 -14.27
C ARG A 853 -21.98 5.34 -14.89
N TRP A 854 -22.96 6.23 -14.75
CA TRP A 854 -22.79 7.65 -15.11
C TRP A 854 -22.12 8.39 -13.95
N ALA A 855 -20.82 8.67 -14.05
CA ALA A 855 -20.12 9.55 -13.12
C ALA A 855 -20.69 10.99 -13.20
N HIS A 856 -20.98 11.42 -14.43
CA HIS A 856 -21.79 12.62 -14.72
C HIS A 856 -22.94 12.22 -15.66
N PRO A 857 -24.18 12.66 -15.39
CA PRO A 857 -25.35 12.20 -16.12
C PRO A 857 -25.33 12.63 -17.58
N SER A 858 -25.84 11.77 -18.45
CA SER A 858 -26.10 12.10 -19.85
C SER A 858 -27.47 12.74 -20.04
N PHE A 859 -27.59 13.59 -21.05
CA PHE A 859 -28.84 14.23 -21.44
C PHE A 859 -29.05 14.04 -22.95
N CYS A 860 -30.22 13.55 -23.33
CA CYS A 860 -30.62 13.52 -24.73
C CYS A 860 -30.96 14.94 -25.15
N ILE A 861 -30.17 15.51 -26.07
CA ILE A 861 -30.37 16.88 -26.56
C ILE A 861 -31.78 17.10 -27.15
N PHE A 862 -32.38 16.07 -27.75
CA PHE A 862 -33.74 16.18 -28.29
C PHE A 862 -34.79 16.23 -27.19
N CYS A 863 -34.72 15.34 -26.21
CA CYS A 863 -35.69 15.32 -25.11
C CYS A 863 -35.54 16.55 -24.21
N LEU A 864 -34.31 16.96 -23.90
CA LEU A 864 -34.06 18.07 -23.00
C LEU A 864 -34.66 19.40 -23.49
N PHE A 865 -34.69 19.59 -24.81
CA PHE A 865 -35.22 20.78 -25.48
C PHE A 865 -36.60 20.57 -26.12
N ASP A 866 -37.30 19.47 -25.83
CA ASP A 866 -38.68 19.27 -26.29
C ASP A 866 -39.65 20.00 -25.34
N ASP A 867 -40.22 21.11 -25.81
CA ASP A 867 -41.20 21.93 -25.07
C ASP A 867 -42.47 21.18 -24.68
N ARG A 868 -42.74 20.04 -25.32
CA ARG A 868 -43.92 19.21 -25.04
C ARG A 868 -43.62 18.10 -24.05
N ALA A 869 -42.35 17.87 -23.74
CA ALA A 869 -41.92 16.87 -22.77
C ALA A 869 -41.94 17.46 -21.36
N GLY A 870 -42.60 16.76 -20.43
CA GLY A 870 -42.48 17.06 -19.00
C GLY A 870 -41.05 16.78 -18.51
N LEU A 871 -40.65 17.39 -17.39
CA LEU A 871 -39.29 17.31 -16.85
C LEU A 871 -38.78 15.87 -16.68
N THR A 872 -39.64 14.93 -16.28
CA THR A 872 -39.30 13.50 -16.19
C THR A 872 -38.81 12.91 -17.52
N THR A 873 -39.39 13.32 -18.64
CA THR A 873 -38.97 12.88 -19.98
C THR A 873 -37.73 13.64 -20.45
N GLN A 874 -37.64 14.93 -20.15
CA GLN A 874 -36.47 15.75 -20.49
C GLN A 874 -35.20 15.26 -19.76
N PHE A 875 -35.36 14.79 -18.52
CA PHE A 875 -34.29 14.32 -17.64
C PHE A 875 -34.16 12.80 -17.66
N TYR A 876 -34.77 12.12 -18.63
CA TYR A 876 -34.80 10.67 -18.73
C TYR A 876 -33.42 10.04 -18.53
N GLU A 877 -33.40 8.93 -17.80
CA GLU A 877 -32.20 8.19 -17.45
C GLU A 877 -31.98 7.01 -18.41
N PHE A 878 -30.72 6.81 -18.78
CA PHE A 878 -30.29 5.65 -19.54
C PHE A 878 -29.42 4.79 -18.63
N ALA A 879 -29.71 3.48 -18.54
CA ALA A 879 -28.93 2.58 -17.68
C ALA A 879 -27.45 2.51 -18.10
N ASP A 880 -27.18 2.54 -19.40
CA ASP A 880 -25.85 2.48 -19.99
C ASP A 880 -25.73 3.31 -21.28
N MET A 881 -24.51 3.36 -21.82
CA MET A 881 -24.19 4.14 -23.02
C MET A 881 -24.93 3.64 -24.28
N ARG A 882 -25.25 2.34 -24.40
CA ARG A 882 -25.89 1.80 -25.62
C ARG A 882 -27.33 2.28 -25.81
N PRO A 883 -28.25 2.16 -24.84
CA PRO A 883 -29.60 2.71 -24.91
C PRO A 883 -29.61 4.22 -25.09
N TYR A 884 -28.64 4.94 -24.49
CA TYR A 884 -28.49 6.38 -24.71
C TYR A 884 -28.24 6.69 -26.19
N ILE A 885 -27.25 6.05 -26.81
CA ILE A 885 -26.94 6.22 -28.23
C ILE A 885 -28.13 5.80 -29.10
N ALA A 886 -28.71 4.62 -28.83
CA ALA A 886 -29.85 4.11 -29.59
C ALA A 886 -31.08 5.03 -29.51
N HIS A 887 -31.28 5.70 -28.37
CA HIS A 887 -32.35 6.67 -28.20
C HIS A 887 -32.12 7.95 -29.02
N ILE A 888 -30.90 8.49 -29.01
CA ILE A 888 -30.53 9.63 -29.86
C ILE A 888 -30.67 9.29 -31.34
N GLU A 889 -30.21 8.12 -31.76
CA GLU A 889 -30.41 7.62 -33.12
C GLU A 889 -31.89 7.44 -33.47
N GLY A 890 -32.72 7.07 -32.50
CA GLY A 890 -34.17 6.98 -32.65
C GLY A 890 -34.79 8.32 -33.04
N HIS A 891 -34.40 9.41 -32.37
CA HIS A 891 -34.81 10.76 -32.75
C HIS A 891 -34.34 11.14 -34.15
N LEU A 892 -33.07 10.88 -34.47
CA LEU A 892 -32.55 11.15 -35.81
C LEU A 892 -33.29 10.34 -36.87
N LYS A 893 -33.59 9.06 -36.65
CA LYS A 893 -34.35 8.21 -37.58
C LYS A 893 -35.78 8.71 -37.76
N ALA A 894 -36.41 9.20 -36.69
CA ALA A 894 -37.76 9.76 -36.75
C ALA A 894 -37.85 11.05 -37.60
N MET A 895 -36.71 11.68 -37.91
CA MET A 895 -36.64 12.84 -38.79
C MET A 895 -36.54 12.47 -40.29
N ASP A 896 -36.55 11.18 -40.66
CA ASP A 896 -36.51 10.81 -42.08
C ASP A 896 -37.73 11.37 -42.84
N GLY A 897 -37.44 12.10 -43.93
CA GLY A 897 -38.43 12.78 -44.74
C GLY A 897 -38.66 14.26 -44.38
N VAL A 898 -38.13 14.74 -43.25
CA VAL A 898 -38.08 16.19 -42.95
C VAL A 898 -36.91 16.81 -43.70
N GLN A 899 -37.17 17.84 -44.51
CA GLN A 899 -36.14 18.43 -45.39
C GLN A 899 -34.98 19.07 -44.61
N SER A 900 -35.29 19.69 -43.47
CA SER A 900 -34.33 20.43 -42.66
C SER A 900 -34.88 20.66 -41.25
N VAL A 901 -34.01 20.65 -40.24
CA VAL A 901 -34.33 20.89 -38.82
C VAL A 901 -33.23 21.71 -38.17
N LEU A 902 -33.58 22.57 -37.22
CA LEU A 902 -32.62 23.28 -36.39
C LEU A 902 -32.00 22.33 -35.35
N CYS A 903 -30.81 22.69 -34.82
CA CYS A 903 -30.28 22.01 -33.65
C CYS A 903 -31.24 22.21 -32.46
N PRO A 904 -31.65 21.17 -31.70
CA PRO A 904 -32.57 21.35 -30.58
C PRO A 904 -32.04 22.32 -29.51
N ALA A 905 -30.72 22.36 -29.32
CA ALA A 905 -30.09 23.27 -28.37
C ALA A 905 -29.94 24.72 -28.89
N SER A 906 -30.44 25.04 -30.09
CA SER A 906 -30.41 26.40 -30.64
C SER A 906 -31.50 27.32 -30.08
N SER A 907 -32.50 26.74 -29.42
CA SER A 907 -33.56 27.46 -28.72
C SER A 907 -33.57 27.07 -27.26
N ALA A 908 -33.98 28.01 -26.39
CA ALA A 908 -34.25 27.68 -24.99
C ALA A 908 -35.45 26.74 -24.89
N SER A 909 -35.42 25.81 -23.93
CA SER A 909 -36.57 24.95 -23.63
C SER A 909 -37.64 25.71 -22.84
N ALA A 910 -38.90 25.31 -23.00
CA ALA A 910 -40.03 25.86 -22.25
C ALA A 910 -39.88 25.69 -20.72
N ASN A 911 -39.06 24.74 -20.28
CA ASN A 911 -38.78 24.48 -18.87
C ASN A 911 -37.54 25.24 -18.34
N GLY A 912 -37.01 26.20 -19.10
CA GLY A 912 -35.98 27.12 -18.62
C GLY A 912 -34.53 26.69 -18.85
N VAL A 913 -34.28 25.67 -19.68
CA VAL A 913 -32.91 25.36 -20.14
C VAL A 913 -32.56 26.35 -21.26
N PRO A 914 -31.54 27.21 -21.12
CA PRO A 914 -31.18 28.19 -22.15
C PRO A 914 -30.65 27.52 -23.41
N ALA A 915 -30.66 28.24 -24.53
CA ALA A 915 -30.00 27.79 -25.74
C ALA A 915 -28.50 27.58 -25.47
N LEU A 916 -27.95 26.45 -25.92
CA LEU A 916 -26.55 26.04 -25.76
C LEU A 916 -25.83 25.89 -27.11
N CYS A 917 -26.49 26.27 -28.21
CA CYS A 917 -25.94 26.24 -29.55
C CYS A 917 -26.31 27.52 -30.31
N ASP A 918 -25.34 28.19 -30.92
CA ASP A 918 -25.60 29.41 -31.69
C ASP A 918 -25.98 29.13 -33.16
N LEU A 919 -26.00 27.85 -33.57
CA LEU A 919 -26.28 27.46 -34.95
C LEU A 919 -27.78 27.52 -35.25
N MET A 920 -28.20 28.60 -35.91
CA MET A 920 -29.58 28.84 -36.34
C MET A 920 -29.86 28.39 -37.79
N GLU A 921 -28.91 27.71 -38.44
CA GLU A 921 -29.07 27.20 -39.80
C GLU A 921 -29.86 25.89 -39.78
N GLU A 922 -30.79 25.71 -40.73
CA GLU A 922 -31.50 24.45 -40.85
C GLU A 922 -30.60 23.36 -41.46
N LEU A 923 -30.50 22.23 -40.78
CA LEU A 923 -29.64 21.12 -41.14
C LEU A 923 -30.49 19.94 -41.63
N ASN A 924 -30.07 19.28 -42.70
CA ASN A 924 -30.59 17.95 -43.00
C ASN A 924 -30.10 16.94 -41.95
N GLN A 925 -30.73 15.76 -41.89
CA GLN A 925 -30.44 14.71 -40.91
C GLN A 925 -28.94 14.36 -40.79
N GLU A 926 -28.23 14.24 -41.91
CA GLU A 926 -26.80 13.92 -41.92
C GLU A 926 -25.95 15.07 -41.37
N SER A 927 -26.29 16.30 -41.75
CA SER A 927 -25.59 17.52 -41.29
C SER A 927 -25.84 17.77 -39.81
N LEU A 928 -27.06 17.48 -39.33
CA LEU A 928 -27.39 17.53 -37.91
C LEU A 928 -26.59 16.48 -37.14
N ALA A 929 -26.56 15.22 -37.59
CA ALA A 929 -25.77 14.18 -36.94
C ALA A 929 -24.28 14.55 -36.86
N ARG A 930 -23.72 15.13 -37.93
CA ARG A 930 -22.34 15.64 -37.94
C ARG A 930 -22.15 16.79 -36.95
N HIS A 931 -23.06 17.77 -36.94
CA HIS A 931 -23.04 18.89 -36.00
C HIS A 931 -23.10 18.42 -34.54
N LEU A 932 -23.96 17.45 -34.22
CA LEU A 932 -24.06 16.86 -32.88
C LEU A 932 -22.75 16.22 -32.42
N VAL A 933 -22.01 15.56 -33.33
CA VAL A 933 -20.70 14.97 -33.02
C VAL A 933 -19.64 16.07 -32.85
N GLU A 934 -19.55 17.00 -33.80
CA GLU A 934 -18.47 17.99 -33.86
C GLU A 934 -18.62 19.12 -32.84
N THR A 935 -19.85 19.59 -32.61
CA THR A 935 -20.13 20.74 -31.73
C THR A 935 -20.52 20.29 -30.32
N HIS A 936 -21.25 19.18 -30.18
CA HIS A 936 -21.78 18.73 -28.89
C HIS A 936 -21.11 17.46 -28.35
N GLY A 937 -20.11 16.91 -29.06
CA GLY A 937 -19.33 15.75 -28.61
C GLY A 937 -20.11 14.44 -28.52
N LEU A 938 -21.28 14.34 -29.18
CA LEU A 938 -22.10 13.13 -29.14
C LEU A 938 -21.49 11.99 -29.97
N SER A 939 -21.65 10.75 -29.51
CA SER A 939 -21.16 9.56 -30.21
C SER A 939 -22.24 8.95 -31.10
N VAL A 940 -22.49 9.57 -32.26
CA VAL A 940 -23.50 9.12 -33.24
C VAL A 940 -22.82 8.66 -34.54
N GLU A 941 -23.28 7.54 -35.12
CA GLU A 941 -22.78 7.07 -36.42
C GLU A 941 -23.32 7.92 -37.58
N VAL A 942 -22.59 8.95 -38.01
CA VAL A 942 -23.00 9.83 -39.13
C VAL A 942 -23.28 9.03 -40.42
N GLY A 943 -22.55 7.94 -40.65
CA GLY A 943 -22.64 7.13 -41.86
C GLY A 943 -23.92 6.29 -42.00
N SER A 944 -24.68 6.06 -40.92
CA SER A 944 -25.91 5.25 -40.99
C SER A 944 -27.11 5.98 -41.59
N PHE A 945 -26.99 7.28 -41.87
CA PHE A 945 -28.09 8.14 -42.33
C PHE A 945 -27.95 8.59 -43.79
N ALA A 946 -26.85 8.24 -44.47
CA ALA A 946 -26.69 8.53 -45.88
C ALA A 946 -27.66 7.66 -46.70
N LYS A 947 -28.63 8.28 -47.38
CA LYS A 947 -29.60 7.57 -48.24
C LYS A 947 -28.84 6.77 -49.32
N ASP A 948 -29.20 5.50 -49.48
CA ASP A 948 -28.67 4.49 -50.44
C ASP A 948 -28.81 4.86 -51.94
N GLY A 949 -28.37 6.06 -52.33
CA GLY A 949 -28.52 6.60 -53.67
C GLY A 949 -27.45 6.19 -54.68
N ALA A 950 -26.45 5.39 -54.32
CA ALA A 950 -25.46 4.89 -55.28
C ALA A 950 -24.92 3.50 -54.90
N PRO A 951 -24.94 2.51 -55.81
CA PRO A 951 -24.29 1.23 -55.56
C PRO A 951 -22.78 1.46 -55.36
N PRO A 952 -22.13 0.74 -54.43
CA PRO A 952 -20.73 0.98 -54.09
C PRO A 952 -19.83 0.64 -55.29
N THR A 953 -19.42 1.66 -56.03
CA THR A 953 -18.43 1.50 -57.11
C THR A 953 -17.03 1.51 -56.49
N LYS A 954 -16.41 0.32 -56.56
CA LYS A 954 -14.98 0.03 -56.38
C LYS A 954 -14.39 0.27 -54.98
N LYS A 955 -13.97 -0.85 -54.38
CA LYS A 955 -12.97 -0.98 -53.31
C LYS A 955 -11.85 0.05 -53.43
N GLN A 956 -11.97 1.18 -52.73
CA GLN A 956 -10.80 1.96 -52.33
C GLN A 956 -10.16 1.25 -51.14
N LYS A 957 -8.94 0.77 -51.33
CA LYS A 957 -8.04 0.35 -50.24
C LYS A 957 -7.91 1.54 -49.28
N ARG A 958 -8.51 1.43 -48.10
CA ARG A 958 -8.26 2.34 -46.97
C ARG A 958 -6.76 2.32 -46.64
N SER A 959 -6.13 3.49 -46.68
CA SER A 959 -4.89 3.76 -45.96
C SER A 959 -5.18 3.75 -44.46
N ALA A 960 -4.36 2.99 -43.72
CA ALA A 960 -4.53 2.77 -42.30
C ALA A 960 -3.99 3.96 -41.49
N LEU A 961 -4.89 4.85 -41.06
CA LEU A 961 -4.70 5.72 -39.90
C LEU A 961 -5.90 5.53 -38.98
N GLY A 962 -5.74 4.63 -37.99
CA GLY A 962 -6.80 4.22 -37.08
C GLY A 962 -6.86 5.08 -35.83
N VAL A 963 -7.98 5.77 -35.64
CA VAL A 963 -8.53 6.06 -34.32
C VAL A 963 -9.39 4.85 -33.95
N LYS A 964 -8.94 4.02 -33.01
CA LYS A 964 -9.71 2.87 -32.52
C LYS A 964 -10.51 3.29 -31.30
N SER A 965 -11.83 3.21 -31.40
CA SER A 965 -12.73 3.14 -30.23
C SER A 965 -12.46 1.83 -29.48
N VAL A 966 -12.29 1.93 -28.16
CA VAL A 966 -12.21 0.77 -27.26
C VAL A 966 -13.62 0.20 -27.13
N ASN A 967 -13.91 -0.90 -27.83
CA ASN A 967 -15.04 -1.78 -27.55
C ASN A 967 -14.66 -3.20 -27.96
N GLN A 968 -14.27 -4.00 -26.97
CA GLN A 968 -13.89 -5.40 -27.15
C GLN A 968 -15.16 -6.25 -27.20
N LYS A 969 -15.44 -6.86 -28.37
CA LYS A 969 -16.44 -7.93 -28.49
C LYS A 969 -15.92 -9.14 -27.72
N VAL A 970 -16.56 -9.44 -26.59
CA VAL A 970 -16.48 -10.75 -25.95
C VAL A 970 -17.63 -11.58 -26.51
N ASN A 971 -17.32 -12.52 -27.40
CA ASN A 971 -18.24 -13.58 -27.78
C ASN A 971 -18.20 -14.63 -26.66
N VAL A 972 -19.29 -14.76 -25.89
CA VAL A 972 -19.52 -15.92 -25.03
C VAL A 972 -20.60 -16.77 -25.69
N ALA A 973 -20.23 -17.99 -26.03
CA ALA A 973 -21.16 -19.04 -26.39
C ALA A 973 -22.05 -19.36 -25.17
N GLN A 974 -23.35 -19.22 -25.33
CA GLN A 974 -24.34 -19.76 -24.40
C GLN A 974 -24.50 -21.25 -24.67
N GLU A 975 -23.96 -22.08 -23.77
CA GLU A 975 -24.49 -23.41 -23.50
C GLU A 975 -24.69 -23.54 -21.99
N PHE A 976 -25.93 -23.41 -21.53
CA PHE A 976 -26.38 -24.10 -20.33
C PHE A 976 -27.80 -24.60 -20.52
N SER A 977 -27.89 -25.93 -20.58
CA SER A 977 -29.13 -26.66 -20.41
C SER A 977 -29.19 -27.17 -18.97
N LYS A 978 -30.36 -26.97 -18.35
CA LYS A 978 -30.98 -27.78 -17.28
C LYS A 978 -30.12 -28.23 -16.08
N SER A 979 -30.39 -27.61 -14.93
CA SER A 979 -30.82 -28.31 -13.70
C SER A 979 -31.37 -27.32 -12.69
#